data_AF-A0A0W1JFM3-F1
#
_entry.id   AF-A0A0W1JFM3-F1
#
_cell.length_a   1.000
_cell.length_b   1.000
_cell.length_c   1.000
_cell.angle_alpha   90.00
_cell.angle_beta   90.00
_cell.angle_gamma   90.00
#
_symmetry.space_group_name_H-M   'P 1'
#
loop_
_entity.id
_entity.type
_entity.pdbx_description
1 polymer ?
#
loop_
_entity_poly.entity_id
_entity_poly.type
_entity_poly.pdbx_seq_one_letter_code
_entity_poly.pdbx_strand_id
1 'polypeptide(L)'
;MRKLKLTVILYLILFMSIAPLNTYALSSPSVPANSPGLNDGSTEAGERISGEDRYETAAAIARAGWDTAHYAIIASGESFPDALCAASLAKQHNAPILLTPKNALAKATEEILLAKDVKKVMVIGGPGVISENVIKSIEDLGIDAARIAGINRYETSLKVAQAMGDFKEAVIASGEHFQDVLSIASIAAKKGMPILFSPQDSISSDLKELLDQKAEDTYVLGGEEAISDEVYRQLPSPRRFTGSDWYELNVAIVEAFAPELDMSRCFVAAGSSYPDTLAGSVLASLYDAPVLLVGSPLKEVTSSFLRENSTHIQKIVAFGGTGALADNLLDAIALEAGVAGNAIGNEIGSENRELAVSNIKATAVSAKQVYLTWDNNSEASSYTVYRAAASDGRYMELATAFSPYYIDTSLEPGATYYYKVKAHTKSESGPYSKIVSGTTPPVSENLSQPQNVAVSVENDHQANLSWDAVSHADYYDVYRAASANGAFARIATAEHPYYLDADLTSGVTYYYRIQAVGASSVSPYSAVVQAGQGTDLENPSGNGSATGPVSDTNALSTPTNFEAIPLQTGEVYLSWNRVDKASYYTIYKSASKIGPYSILATVVNTHFYDDNLLSKTAYYYKIQACNDTSKGLQSEAVYVITK
;
A
#
# COMPACT_ATOMS: atom_id res chain seq x y z
N MET A 1 -86.85 -8.93 0.28
CA MET A 1 -86.80 -7.45 0.47
C MET A 1 -85.54 -7.16 1.30
N ARG A 2 -84.72 -6.11 1.08
CA ARG A 2 -84.85 -4.91 0.23
C ARG A 2 -83.60 -4.68 -0.66
N LYS A 3 -83.85 -4.44 -1.96
CA LYS A 3 -83.22 -3.44 -2.84
C LYS A 3 -81.68 -3.23 -2.82
N LEU A 4 -81.02 -3.87 -3.77
CA LEU A 4 -79.92 -3.27 -4.54
C LEU A 4 -80.47 -2.10 -5.41
N LYS A 5 -79.66 -1.08 -5.72
CA LYS A 5 -79.90 -0.19 -6.88
C LYS A 5 -78.59 0.32 -7.50
N LEU A 6 -78.51 0.19 -8.83
CA LEU A 6 -77.44 0.66 -9.72
C LEU A 6 -78.00 1.83 -10.58
N THR A 7 -77.37 2.09 -11.75
CA THR A 7 -77.76 3.03 -12.83
C THR A 7 -77.23 4.47 -12.61
N VAL A 8 -76.22 5.01 -13.33
CA VAL A 8 -75.70 4.91 -14.74
C VAL A 8 -76.50 5.70 -15.78
N ILE A 9 -75.82 6.56 -16.58
CA ILE A 9 -76.19 7.15 -17.90
C ILE A 9 -75.09 8.16 -18.30
N LEU A 10 -74.66 8.42 -19.56
CA LEU A 10 -74.60 7.75 -20.89
C LEU A 10 -73.76 8.71 -21.80
N TYR A 11 -73.03 8.43 -22.90
CA TYR A 11 -72.93 7.45 -24.01
C TYR A 11 -71.42 7.05 -24.23
N LEU A 12 -70.91 6.09 -25.04
CA LEU A 12 -71.19 5.51 -26.39
C LEU A 12 -70.63 6.37 -27.56
N ILE A 13 -69.37 6.21 -28.01
CA ILE A 13 -68.73 5.19 -28.90
C ILE A 13 -69.02 5.40 -30.42
N LEU A 14 -67.98 5.47 -31.29
CA LEU A 14 -67.91 4.77 -32.61
C LEU A 14 -66.50 4.76 -33.29
N PHE A 15 -66.28 3.74 -34.15
CA PHE A 15 -65.14 3.33 -35.02
C PHE A 15 -64.10 4.36 -35.57
N MET A 16 -62.83 3.93 -35.75
CA MET A 16 -62.31 3.29 -37.00
C MET A 16 -60.93 2.59 -36.84
N SER A 17 -60.19 2.24 -37.92
CA SER A 17 -59.29 1.06 -37.97
C SER A 17 -57.87 1.24 -38.57
N ILE A 18 -56.87 0.75 -37.82
CA ILE A 18 -55.61 0.03 -38.20
C ILE A 18 -54.66 0.57 -39.32
N ALA A 19 -53.44 0.92 -38.86
CA ALA A 19 -52.11 0.87 -39.52
C ALA A 19 -51.76 1.79 -40.72
N PRO A 20 -50.45 2.02 -41.00
CA PRO A 20 -49.24 1.70 -40.22
C PRO A 20 -48.52 2.94 -39.66
N LEU A 21 -47.63 2.74 -38.68
CA LEU A 21 -46.64 3.74 -38.26
C LEU A 21 -45.34 3.52 -39.04
N ASN A 22 -44.79 4.58 -39.63
CA ASN A 22 -43.51 4.53 -40.34
C ASN A 22 -42.62 5.71 -39.93
N THR A 23 -41.32 5.46 -39.92
CA THR A 23 -40.29 6.25 -39.22
C THR A 23 -40.10 7.66 -39.77
N TYR A 24 -39.95 8.65 -38.88
CA TYR A 24 -39.20 9.88 -39.15
C TYR A 24 -38.20 10.11 -38.01
N ALA A 25 -36.93 10.26 -38.36
CA ALA A 25 -35.85 10.41 -37.39
C ALA A 25 -35.77 11.86 -36.87
N LEU A 26 -35.57 12.02 -35.56
CA LEU A 26 -35.12 13.27 -34.97
C LEU A 26 -33.58 13.26 -34.93
N SER A 27 -32.97 14.18 -35.68
CA SER A 27 -31.52 14.38 -35.68
C SER A 27 -31.07 15.11 -34.41
N SER A 28 -30.20 14.47 -33.62
CA SER A 28 -29.52 15.11 -32.49
C SER A 28 -28.68 16.31 -32.95
N PRO A 29 -28.66 17.44 -32.22
CA PRO A 29 -27.72 18.52 -32.50
C PRO A 29 -26.29 18.07 -32.16
N SER A 30 -25.34 18.38 -33.03
CA SER A 30 -23.92 18.12 -32.80
C SER A 30 -23.29 19.15 -31.86
N VAL A 31 -22.54 18.68 -30.87
CA VAL A 31 -21.69 19.51 -30.00
C VAL A 31 -20.31 19.65 -30.64
N PRO A 32 -19.74 20.87 -30.80
CA PRO A 32 -18.42 21.05 -31.38
C PRO A 32 -17.31 20.64 -30.40
N ALA A 33 -16.27 19.97 -30.90
CA ALA A 33 -15.12 19.56 -30.11
C ALA A 33 -14.18 20.73 -29.81
N ASN A 34 -13.67 20.79 -28.57
CA ASN A 34 -12.34 21.32 -28.22
C ASN A 34 -12.01 21.08 -26.74
N SER A 35 -11.55 19.87 -26.43
CA SER A 35 -10.76 19.54 -25.22
C SER A 35 -9.68 18.53 -25.63
N PRO A 36 -8.41 18.68 -25.21
CA PRO A 36 -7.34 17.78 -25.64
C PRO A 36 -7.44 16.42 -24.92
N GLY A 37 -7.38 15.32 -25.68
CA GLY A 37 -7.03 13.99 -25.15
C GLY A 37 -8.05 12.85 -25.32
N LEU A 38 -9.31 13.10 -25.70
CA LEU A 38 -10.31 12.04 -25.88
C LEU A 38 -11.18 12.25 -27.13
N ASN A 39 -10.70 11.73 -28.27
CA ASN A 39 -11.42 11.19 -29.44
C ASN A 39 -10.61 11.42 -30.73
N ASP A 40 -9.82 10.41 -31.12
CA ASP A 40 -9.93 9.90 -32.49
C ASP A 40 -10.44 8.45 -32.43
N GLY A 41 -10.77 7.85 -33.58
CA GLY A 41 -11.43 6.54 -33.66
C GLY A 41 -10.50 5.33 -33.52
N SER A 42 -9.31 5.50 -32.92
CA SER A 42 -8.31 4.44 -32.79
C SER A 42 -8.74 3.34 -31.79
N THR A 43 -8.95 2.14 -32.32
CA THR A 43 -9.02 0.91 -31.52
C THR A 43 -7.60 0.43 -31.21
N GLU A 44 -6.88 1.17 -30.36
CA GLU A 44 -5.60 0.68 -29.81
C GLU A 44 -5.88 -0.38 -28.74
N ALA A 45 -5.17 -1.51 -28.82
CA ALA A 45 -5.26 -2.58 -27.85
C ALA A 45 -4.35 -2.27 -26.65
N GLY A 46 -4.87 -2.38 -25.43
CA GLY A 46 -4.11 -2.07 -24.21
C GLY A 46 -4.04 -0.56 -23.91
N GLU A 47 -5.20 0.10 -23.81
CA GLU A 47 -5.25 1.50 -23.33
C GLU A 47 -4.68 1.59 -21.90
N ARG A 48 -3.91 2.64 -21.59
CA ARG A 48 -3.36 2.87 -20.24
C ARG A 48 -3.87 4.17 -19.64
N ILE A 49 -4.36 4.11 -18.41
CA ILE A 49 -4.73 5.27 -17.59
C ILE A 49 -3.70 5.39 -16.44
N SER A 50 -2.81 6.38 -16.56
CA SER A 50 -1.67 6.58 -15.66
C SER A 50 -1.22 8.04 -15.60
N GLY A 51 -0.61 8.43 -14.49
CA GLY A 51 0.14 9.68 -14.33
C GLY A 51 1.62 9.44 -13.98
N GLU A 52 2.34 10.51 -13.64
CA GLU A 52 3.75 10.44 -13.21
C GLU A 52 3.91 9.73 -11.85
N ASP A 53 2.88 9.76 -11.00
CA ASP A 53 2.81 9.04 -9.73
C ASP A 53 1.37 8.52 -9.45
N ARG A 54 1.16 8.04 -8.22
CA ARG A 54 -0.14 7.53 -7.74
C ARG A 54 -1.22 8.61 -7.64
N TYR A 55 -0.85 9.87 -7.38
CA TYR A 55 -1.77 10.99 -7.25
C TYR A 55 -2.25 11.45 -8.63
N GLU A 56 -1.34 11.60 -9.60
CA GLU A 56 -1.71 11.88 -10.99
C GLU A 56 -2.39 10.68 -11.67
N THR A 57 -2.10 9.44 -11.26
CA THR A 57 -2.84 8.25 -11.74
C THR A 57 -4.29 8.26 -11.25
N ALA A 58 -4.53 8.49 -9.96
CA ALA A 58 -5.89 8.65 -9.43
C ALA A 58 -6.61 9.84 -10.10
N ALA A 59 -5.90 10.94 -10.37
CA ALA A 59 -6.45 12.07 -11.10
C ALA A 59 -6.77 11.73 -12.58
N ALA A 60 -5.93 10.96 -13.27
CA ALA A 60 -6.20 10.47 -14.63
C ALA A 60 -7.44 9.57 -14.68
N ILE A 61 -7.60 8.66 -13.70
CA ILE A 61 -8.78 7.81 -13.53
C ILE A 61 -10.04 8.67 -13.31
N ALA A 62 -9.95 9.72 -12.50
CA ALA A 62 -11.05 10.66 -12.30
C ALA A 62 -11.34 11.54 -13.53
N ARG A 63 -10.33 11.89 -14.34
CA ARG A 63 -10.49 12.58 -15.63
C ARG A 63 -11.24 11.71 -16.64
N ALA A 64 -11.01 10.39 -16.63
CA ALA A 64 -11.62 9.43 -17.56
C ALA A 64 -13.04 8.97 -17.17
N GLY A 65 -13.36 8.88 -15.88
CA GLY A 65 -14.64 8.33 -15.40
C GLY A 65 -15.79 9.32 -15.19
N TRP A 66 -15.48 10.61 -15.01
CA TRP A 66 -16.46 11.62 -14.59
C TRP A 66 -16.28 12.91 -15.39
N ASP A 67 -17.34 13.45 -15.99
CA ASP A 67 -17.34 14.83 -16.46
C ASP A 67 -17.44 15.81 -15.28
N THR A 68 -18.36 15.52 -14.36
CA THR A 68 -18.57 16.21 -13.08
C THR A 68 -18.89 15.18 -11.97
N ALA A 69 -18.61 15.54 -10.72
CA ALA A 69 -18.93 14.72 -9.56
C ALA A 69 -19.28 15.62 -8.36
N HIS A 70 -20.47 15.46 -7.77
CA HIS A 70 -20.86 16.26 -6.60
C HIS A 70 -20.08 15.86 -5.34
N TYR A 71 -19.76 14.57 -5.24
CA TYR A 71 -18.97 13.95 -4.19
C TYR A 71 -17.60 13.53 -4.72
N ALA A 72 -16.57 13.59 -3.87
CA ALA A 72 -15.32 12.86 -4.06
C ALA A 72 -14.92 12.14 -2.77
N ILE A 73 -14.16 11.06 -2.89
CA ILE A 73 -13.53 10.36 -1.77
C ILE A 73 -12.05 10.73 -1.74
N ILE A 74 -11.52 11.09 -0.58
CA ILE A 74 -10.07 11.28 -0.37
C ILE A 74 -9.56 10.16 0.51
N ALA A 75 -8.55 9.43 0.02
CA ALA A 75 -7.85 8.37 0.74
C ALA A 75 -6.34 8.63 0.77
N SER A 76 -5.61 7.98 1.68
CA SER A 76 -4.16 8.14 1.77
C SER A 76 -3.49 7.43 0.60
N GLY A 77 -2.58 8.14 -0.10
CA GLY A 77 -1.68 7.50 -1.06
C GLY A 77 -0.47 6.85 -0.40
N GLU A 78 -0.29 7.03 0.91
CA GLU A 78 0.87 6.56 1.67
C GLU A 78 0.53 5.32 2.53
N SER A 79 -0.74 5.12 2.91
CA SER A 79 -1.19 4.02 3.76
C SER A 79 -2.52 3.42 3.29
N PHE A 80 -2.55 2.10 3.07
CA PHE A 80 -3.72 1.37 2.55
C PHE A 80 -4.84 1.01 3.54
N PRO A 81 -4.60 0.69 4.84
CA PRO A 81 -5.58 -0.06 5.64
C PRO A 81 -6.96 0.60 5.80
N ASP A 82 -7.02 1.92 5.97
CA ASP A 82 -8.27 2.67 6.03
C ASP A 82 -8.90 2.85 4.62
N ALA A 83 -8.07 2.92 3.58
CA ALA A 83 -8.46 3.33 2.23
C ALA A 83 -9.24 2.25 1.46
N LEU A 84 -8.92 0.97 1.68
CA LEU A 84 -9.39 -0.14 0.85
C LEU A 84 -10.90 -0.39 0.91
N CYS A 85 -11.56 -0.07 2.03
CA CYS A 85 -13.01 -0.26 2.17
C CYS A 85 -13.85 0.79 1.42
N ALA A 86 -13.22 1.84 0.89
CA ALA A 86 -13.92 3.01 0.36
C ALA A 86 -14.60 2.82 -1.01
N ALA A 87 -14.24 1.78 -1.78
CA ALA A 87 -14.70 1.60 -3.17
C ALA A 87 -16.24 1.59 -3.32
N SER A 88 -16.94 0.92 -2.40
CA SER A 88 -18.40 0.81 -2.45
C SER A 88 -19.12 2.11 -2.06
N LEU A 89 -18.61 2.83 -1.05
CA LEU A 89 -19.12 4.16 -0.70
C LEU A 89 -18.87 5.17 -1.83
N ALA A 90 -17.73 5.07 -2.51
CA ALA A 90 -17.40 5.90 -3.68
C ALA A 90 -18.43 5.69 -4.81
N LYS A 91 -18.66 4.43 -5.20
CA LYS A 91 -19.65 4.07 -6.24
C LYS A 91 -21.09 4.45 -5.84
N GLN A 92 -21.47 4.26 -4.58
CA GLN A 92 -22.78 4.67 -4.06
C GLN A 92 -23.04 6.18 -4.22
N HIS A 93 -22.01 7.00 -4.04
CA HIS A 93 -22.08 8.46 -4.22
C HIS A 93 -21.76 8.94 -5.65
N ASN A 94 -21.53 8.00 -6.59
CA ASN A 94 -21.00 8.26 -7.93
C ASN A 94 -19.75 9.19 -7.90
N ALA A 95 -18.82 8.88 -7.00
CA ALA A 95 -17.67 9.71 -6.65
C ALA A 95 -16.35 9.05 -7.07
N PRO A 96 -15.36 9.80 -7.60
CA PRO A 96 -14.00 9.28 -7.75
C PRO A 96 -13.32 9.10 -6.38
N ILE A 97 -12.45 8.10 -6.27
CA ILE A 97 -11.41 8.07 -5.22
C ILE A 97 -10.20 8.84 -5.75
N LEU A 98 -9.79 9.84 -4.98
CA LEU A 98 -8.54 10.58 -5.17
C LEU A 98 -7.62 10.36 -3.96
N LEU A 99 -6.33 10.56 -4.18
CA LEU A 99 -5.29 10.22 -3.22
C LEU A 99 -4.58 11.46 -2.70
N THR A 100 -4.05 11.37 -1.48
CA THR A 100 -3.30 12.47 -0.84
C THR A 100 -2.11 11.97 -0.02
N PRO A 101 -0.99 12.72 0.00
CA PRO A 101 -0.02 12.65 1.09
C PRO A 101 -0.69 12.97 2.43
N LYS A 102 -0.16 12.44 3.53
CA LYS A 102 -0.71 12.65 4.88
C LYS A 102 -0.84 14.12 5.28
N ASN A 103 0.13 14.96 4.91
CA ASN A 103 0.32 16.28 5.51
C ASN A 103 -0.10 17.47 4.62
N ALA A 104 -0.41 17.24 3.34
CA ALA A 104 -0.81 18.25 2.38
C ALA A 104 -1.67 17.62 1.27
N LEU A 105 -2.66 18.37 0.77
CA LEU A 105 -3.48 17.96 -0.37
C LEU A 105 -2.59 17.81 -1.62
N ALA A 106 -2.71 16.71 -2.36
CA ALA A 106 -2.00 16.56 -3.63
C ALA A 106 -2.52 17.57 -4.67
N LYS A 107 -1.61 18.25 -5.39
CA LYS A 107 -1.99 19.19 -6.46
C LYS A 107 -2.86 18.52 -7.54
N ALA A 108 -2.53 17.29 -7.91
CA ALA A 108 -3.35 16.45 -8.81
C ALA A 108 -4.80 16.33 -8.33
N THR A 109 -4.99 16.12 -7.02
CA THR A 109 -6.29 15.96 -6.36
C THR A 109 -7.04 17.30 -6.27
N GLU A 110 -6.36 18.39 -5.87
CA GLU A 110 -6.90 19.75 -5.88
C GLU A 110 -7.47 20.12 -7.26
N GLU A 111 -6.71 19.87 -8.33
CA GLU A 111 -7.14 20.13 -9.71
C GLU A 111 -8.41 19.36 -10.08
N ILE A 112 -8.57 18.11 -9.66
CA ILE A 112 -9.79 17.34 -9.93
C ILE A 112 -10.98 17.82 -9.11
N LEU A 113 -10.79 18.12 -7.83
CA LEU A 113 -11.85 18.64 -6.96
C LEU A 113 -12.49 19.90 -7.57
N LEU A 114 -11.65 20.80 -8.10
CA LEU A 114 -12.09 21.99 -8.84
C LEU A 114 -12.66 21.64 -10.22
N ALA A 115 -11.95 20.87 -11.04
CA ALA A 115 -12.33 20.60 -12.43
C ALA A 115 -13.59 19.74 -12.60
N LYS A 116 -14.00 19.00 -11.56
CA LYS A 116 -15.23 18.18 -11.55
C LYS A 116 -16.39 18.80 -10.77
N ASP A 117 -16.24 20.06 -10.34
CA ASP A 117 -17.22 20.84 -9.57
C ASP A 117 -17.63 20.19 -8.23
N VAL A 118 -16.69 19.54 -7.55
CA VAL A 118 -16.96 18.83 -6.28
C VAL A 118 -17.48 19.79 -5.22
N LYS A 119 -18.49 19.35 -4.45
CA LYS A 119 -19.13 20.12 -3.37
C LYS A 119 -18.97 19.47 -2.00
N LYS A 120 -18.78 18.15 -1.97
CA LYS A 120 -18.62 17.38 -0.73
C LYS A 120 -17.50 16.35 -0.87
N VAL A 121 -16.66 16.26 0.15
CA VAL A 121 -15.58 15.29 0.25
C VAL A 121 -15.78 14.41 1.48
N MET A 122 -15.64 13.10 1.29
CA MET A 122 -15.50 12.13 2.38
C MET A 122 -14.03 11.70 2.49
N VAL A 123 -13.38 12.03 3.59
CA VAL A 123 -11.98 11.69 3.88
C VAL A 123 -11.97 10.39 4.68
N ILE A 124 -11.43 9.33 4.09
CA ILE A 124 -11.43 7.99 4.70
C ILE A 124 -10.11 7.76 5.42
N GLY A 125 -10.21 7.47 6.72
CA GLY A 125 -9.08 7.16 7.60
C GLY A 125 -8.70 8.26 8.58
N GLY A 126 -7.91 7.86 9.58
CA GLY A 126 -7.62 8.69 10.75
C GLY A 126 -6.70 9.90 10.50
N PRO A 127 -6.64 10.87 11.42
CA PRO A 127 -5.68 11.98 11.37
C PRO A 127 -4.20 11.50 11.34
N GLY A 128 -3.95 10.27 11.78
CA GLY A 128 -2.66 9.59 11.68
C GLY A 128 -2.22 9.23 10.24
N VAL A 129 -3.14 9.13 9.28
CA VAL A 129 -2.86 8.80 7.86
C VAL A 129 -3.27 9.90 6.87
N ILE A 130 -4.23 10.76 7.23
CA ILE A 130 -4.60 11.98 6.49
C ILE A 130 -4.87 13.09 7.51
N SER A 131 -3.95 14.04 7.67
CA SER A 131 -4.04 15.08 8.70
C SER A 131 -5.17 16.09 8.48
N GLU A 132 -5.53 16.83 9.54
CA GLU A 132 -6.52 17.93 9.47
C GLU A 132 -6.09 19.07 8.52
N ASN A 133 -4.79 19.20 8.20
CA ASN A 133 -4.33 20.15 7.19
C ASN A 133 -4.93 19.85 5.81
N VAL A 134 -5.10 18.57 5.46
CA VAL A 134 -5.69 18.16 4.18
C VAL A 134 -7.17 18.51 4.14
N ILE A 135 -7.90 18.23 5.23
CA ILE A 135 -9.30 18.62 5.38
C ILE A 135 -9.45 20.13 5.21
N LYS A 136 -8.63 20.91 5.94
CA LYS A 136 -8.65 22.37 5.80
C LYS A 136 -8.30 22.84 4.39
N SER A 137 -7.32 22.23 3.71
CA SER A 137 -7.00 22.57 2.32
C SER A 137 -8.17 22.32 1.37
N ILE A 138 -9.09 21.42 1.68
CA ILE A 138 -10.32 21.18 0.90
C ILE A 138 -11.40 22.22 1.26
N GLU A 139 -11.55 22.54 2.54
CA GLU A 139 -12.47 23.60 3.02
C GLU A 139 -12.08 25.00 2.49
N ASP A 140 -10.78 25.31 2.43
CA ASP A 140 -10.24 26.56 1.89
C ASP A 140 -10.52 26.71 0.37
N LEU A 141 -10.89 25.63 -0.35
CA LEU A 141 -11.41 25.66 -1.74
C LEU A 141 -12.92 25.92 -1.83
N GLY A 142 -13.64 25.97 -0.69
CA GLY A 142 -15.09 26.11 -0.63
C GLY A 142 -15.86 24.79 -0.80
N ILE A 143 -15.27 23.67 -0.39
CA ILE A 143 -15.83 22.31 -0.49
C ILE A 143 -16.07 21.75 0.91
N ASP A 144 -17.28 21.24 1.21
CA ASP A 144 -17.55 20.62 2.51
C ASP A 144 -16.70 19.35 2.68
N ALA A 145 -15.94 19.21 3.77
CA ALA A 145 -15.16 18.00 4.05
C ALA A 145 -15.64 17.29 5.32
N ALA A 146 -15.76 15.96 5.28
CA ALA A 146 -16.16 15.13 6.41
C ALA A 146 -15.27 13.88 6.54
N ARG A 147 -14.78 13.59 7.75
CA ARG A 147 -13.93 12.42 8.02
C ARG A 147 -14.76 11.19 8.40
N ILE A 148 -14.45 10.03 7.82
CA ILE A 148 -14.97 8.71 8.20
C ILE A 148 -13.76 7.86 8.65
N ALA A 149 -13.62 7.63 9.95
CA ALA A 149 -12.43 7.00 10.53
C ALA A 149 -12.68 6.27 11.85
N GLY A 150 -12.06 5.09 11.98
CA GLY A 150 -11.88 4.36 13.22
C GLY A 150 -10.70 4.86 14.06
N ILE A 151 -10.47 4.24 15.22
CA ILE A 151 -9.14 4.26 15.85
C ILE A 151 -8.16 3.34 15.10
N ASN A 152 -8.68 2.41 14.28
CA ASN A 152 -7.95 1.45 13.48
C ASN A 152 -8.76 1.07 12.22
N ARG A 153 -8.13 0.32 11.30
CA ARG A 153 -8.72 -0.13 10.02
C ARG A 153 -10.05 -0.88 10.16
N TYR A 154 -10.18 -1.71 11.20
CA TYR A 154 -11.37 -2.52 11.46
C TYR A 154 -12.58 -1.61 11.77
N GLU A 155 -12.41 -0.65 12.68
CA GLU A 155 -13.40 0.40 12.94
C GLU A 155 -13.65 1.33 11.75
N THR A 156 -12.64 1.67 10.94
CA THR A 156 -12.85 2.49 9.73
C THR A 156 -13.77 1.77 8.76
N SER A 157 -13.58 0.46 8.55
CA SER A 157 -14.46 -0.35 7.70
C SER A 157 -15.89 -0.39 8.22
N LEU A 158 -16.09 -0.54 9.55
CA LEU A 158 -17.41 -0.46 10.18
C LEU A 158 -18.09 0.89 9.96
N LYS A 159 -17.35 1.99 10.13
CA LYS A 159 -17.89 3.36 9.94
C LYS A 159 -18.19 3.69 8.47
N VAL A 160 -17.44 3.12 7.52
CA VAL A 160 -17.76 3.19 6.09
C VAL A 160 -19.04 2.39 5.79
N ALA A 161 -19.19 1.17 6.31
CA ALA A 161 -20.43 0.39 6.14
C ALA A 161 -21.66 1.06 6.79
N GLN A 162 -21.48 1.70 7.95
CA GLN A 162 -22.52 2.51 8.59
C GLN A 162 -22.90 3.75 7.74
N ALA A 163 -21.93 4.40 7.10
CA ALA A 163 -22.17 5.53 6.21
C ALA A 163 -22.86 5.12 4.89
N MET A 164 -22.60 3.91 4.38
CA MET A 164 -23.32 3.33 3.24
C MET A 164 -24.80 3.08 3.57
N GLY A 165 -25.15 2.82 4.82
CA GLY A 165 -26.52 2.62 5.27
C GLY A 165 -26.94 1.15 5.17
N ASP A 166 -27.89 0.83 4.30
CA ASP A 166 -28.49 -0.51 4.20
C ASP A 166 -27.86 -1.34 3.07
N PHE A 167 -27.54 -2.59 3.38
CA PHE A 167 -26.93 -3.58 2.50
C PHE A 167 -27.48 -4.98 2.86
N LYS A 168 -27.36 -5.94 1.94
CA LYS A 168 -27.79 -7.34 2.11
C LYS A 168 -26.63 -8.33 1.96
N GLU A 169 -25.71 -8.04 1.04
CA GLU A 169 -24.49 -8.79 0.81
C GLU A 169 -23.31 -7.99 1.38
N ALA A 170 -22.37 -8.63 2.09
CA ALA A 170 -21.18 -7.97 2.64
C ALA A 170 -19.91 -8.78 2.38
N VAL A 171 -18.77 -8.09 2.23
CA VAL A 171 -17.45 -8.71 2.05
C VAL A 171 -16.70 -8.70 3.38
N ILE A 172 -16.15 -9.84 3.79
CA ILE A 172 -15.28 -10.00 4.97
C ILE A 172 -13.87 -10.34 4.49
N ALA A 173 -12.88 -9.54 4.89
CA ALA A 173 -11.49 -9.72 4.49
C ALA A 173 -10.52 -9.52 5.67
N SER A 174 -9.30 -10.05 5.55
CA SER A 174 -8.21 -9.71 6.46
C SER A 174 -7.91 -8.21 6.38
N GLY A 175 -7.68 -7.57 7.53
CA GLY A 175 -7.22 -6.18 7.57
C GLY A 175 -5.77 -6.01 7.10
N GLU A 176 -4.97 -7.07 7.02
CA GLU A 176 -3.51 -7.02 6.86
C GLU A 176 -3.01 -7.27 5.43
N HIS A 177 -3.87 -7.69 4.49
CA HIS A 177 -3.50 -8.00 3.10
C HIS A 177 -4.35 -7.20 2.12
N PHE A 178 -3.72 -6.29 1.37
CA PHE A 178 -4.44 -5.37 0.50
C PHE A 178 -4.94 -6.05 -0.79
N GLN A 179 -4.21 -7.04 -1.27
CA GLN A 179 -4.47 -7.72 -2.54
C GLN A 179 -5.82 -8.44 -2.53
N ASP A 180 -6.17 -9.10 -1.43
CA ASP A 180 -7.44 -9.80 -1.24
C ASP A 180 -8.62 -8.82 -1.40
N VAL A 181 -8.52 -7.65 -0.77
CA VAL A 181 -9.55 -6.62 -0.85
C VAL A 181 -9.69 -6.04 -2.26
N LEU A 182 -8.58 -5.74 -2.91
CA LEU A 182 -8.57 -5.27 -4.30
C LEU A 182 -9.13 -6.32 -5.28
N SER A 183 -8.96 -7.61 -4.97
CA SER A 183 -9.44 -8.72 -5.79
C SER A 183 -10.96 -8.74 -6.00
N ILE A 184 -11.73 -8.08 -5.13
CA ILE A 184 -13.20 -7.95 -5.22
C ILE A 184 -13.68 -6.49 -5.32
N ALA A 185 -12.81 -5.48 -5.21
CA ALA A 185 -13.21 -4.09 -4.98
C ALA A 185 -14.20 -3.52 -6.02
N SER A 186 -14.04 -3.80 -7.32
CA SER A 186 -15.01 -3.31 -8.34
C SER A 186 -16.35 -4.03 -8.29
N ILE A 187 -16.35 -5.31 -7.88
CA ILE A 187 -17.54 -6.16 -7.73
C ILE A 187 -18.32 -5.77 -6.48
N ALA A 188 -17.62 -5.56 -5.35
CA ALA A 188 -18.19 -5.01 -4.12
C ALA A 188 -18.81 -3.64 -4.37
N ALA A 189 -18.11 -2.76 -5.09
CA ALA A 189 -18.63 -1.46 -5.48
C ALA A 189 -19.88 -1.57 -6.38
N LYS A 190 -19.83 -2.41 -7.42
CA LYS A 190 -20.97 -2.68 -8.33
C LYS A 190 -22.22 -3.16 -7.58
N LYS A 191 -22.06 -4.13 -6.66
CA LYS A 191 -23.16 -4.75 -5.91
C LYS A 191 -23.59 -3.96 -4.66
N GLY A 192 -22.88 -2.87 -4.32
CA GLY A 192 -23.16 -2.07 -3.12
C GLY A 192 -22.77 -2.76 -1.81
N MET A 193 -21.87 -3.75 -1.86
CA MET A 193 -21.44 -4.53 -0.69
C MET A 193 -20.42 -3.73 0.10
N PRO A 194 -20.62 -3.47 1.41
CA PRO A 194 -19.54 -2.94 2.24
C PRO A 194 -18.41 -3.97 2.34
N ILE A 195 -17.19 -3.47 2.39
CA ILE A 195 -16.00 -4.27 2.68
C ILE A 195 -15.65 -4.03 4.15
N LEU A 196 -15.72 -5.09 4.93
CA LEU A 196 -15.53 -5.12 6.38
C LEU A 196 -14.29 -5.95 6.71
N PHE A 197 -13.43 -5.41 7.57
CA PHE A 197 -12.21 -6.11 7.98
C PHE A 197 -12.44 -6.86 9.30
N SER A 198 -11.84 -8.04 9.42
CA SER A 198 -11.72 -8.77 10.69
C SER A 198 -10.27 -9.24 10.87
N PRO A 199 -9.75 -9.33 12.11
CA PRO A 199 -8.57 -10.12 12.40
C PRO A 199 -8.82 -11.61 12.07
N GLN A 200 -7.75 -12.38 11.86
CA GLN A 200 -7.81 -13.79 11.48
C GLN A 200 -8.70 -14.63 12.43
N ASP A 201 -8.41 -14.59 13.73
CA ASP A 201 -9.02 -15.46 14.76
C ASP A 201 -10.06 -14.77 15.65
N SER A 202 -10.51 -13.57 15.30
CA SER A 202 -11.54 -12.88 16.08
C SER A 202 -12.42 -11.97 15.23
N ILE A 203 -13.66 -11.81 15.70
CA ILE A 203 -14.67 -10.88 15.17
C ILE A 203 -15.12 -9.99 16.33
N SER A 204 -15.20 -8.67 16.11
CA SER A 204 -15.68 -7.75 17.15
C SER A 204 -17.19 -7.88 17.37
N SER A 205 -17.66 -7.53 18.57
CA SER A 205 -19.09 -7.41 18.89
C SER A 205 -19.83 -6.58 17.85
N ASP A 206 -19.24 -5.44 17.49
CA ASP A 206 -19.84 -4.41 16.66
C ASP A 206 -19.92 -4.87 15.20
N LEU A 207 -18.94 -5.65 14.73
CA LEU A 207 -18.98 -6.30 13.41
C LEU A 207 -20.02 -7.42 13.38
N LYS A 208 -20.06 -8.25 14.42
CA LYS A 208 -21.05 -9.34 14.54
C LYS A 208 -22.49 -8.79 14.57
N GLU A 209 -22.74 -7.77 15.38
CA GLU A 209 -24.06 -7.13 15.50
C GLU A 209 -24.47 -6.43 14.20
N LEU A 210 -23.56 -5.68 13.55
CA LEU A 210 -23.85 -5.02 12.28
C LEU A 210 -24.22 -6.02 11.17
N LEU A 211 -23.52 -7.17 11.12
CA LEU A 211 -23.81 -8.23 10.16
C LEU A 211 -25.13 -8.93 10.48
N ASP A 212 -25.37 -9.34 11.73
CA ASP A 212 -26.60 -10.02 12.14
C ASP A 212 -27.87 -9.15 11.95
N GLN A 213 -27.71 -7.82 11.93
CA GLN A 213 -28.81 -6.87 11.69
C GLN A 213 -29.08 -6.58 10.20
N LYS A 214 -28.13 -6.84 9.29
CA LYS A 214 -28.19 -6.36 7.90
C LYS A 214 -27.84 -7.40 6.83
N ALA A 215 -26.78 -8.17 7.02
CA ALA A 215 -26.30 -9.12 6.02
C ALA A 215 -27.17 -10.40 6.00
N GLU A 216 -27.69 -10.71 4.82
CA GLU A 216 -28.33 -11.99 4.51
C GLU A 216 -27.28 -13.01 4.04
N ASP A 217 -26.26 -12.54 3.30
CA ASP A 217 -25.14 -13.31 2.76
C ASP A 217 -23.79 -12.60 2.99
N THR A 218 -22.72 -13.37 3.17
CA THR A 218 -21.35 -12.83 3.31
C THR A 218 -20.32 -13.55 2.44
N TYR A 219 -19.41 -12.78 1.84
CA TYR A 219 -18.31 -13.27 1.02
C TYR A 219 -16.98 -13.13 1.79
N VAL A 220 -16.37 -14.25 2.14
CA VAL A 220 -15.13 -14.28 2.95
C VAL A 220 -13.93 -14.49 2.04
N LEU A 221 -12.94 -13.61 2.12
CA LEU A 221 -11.75 -13.65 1.26
C LEU A 221 -10.58 -14.34 1.97
N GLY A 222 -9.84 -15.16 1.24
CA GLY A 222 -8.68 -15.91 1.73
C GLY A 222 -9.05 -17.18 2.50
N GLY A 223 -8.05 -18.00 2.81
CA GLY A 223 -8.18 -19.24 3.57
C GLY A 223 -8.22 -19.03 5.08
N GLU A 224 -7.92 -20.11 5.82
CA GLU A 224 -7.92 -20.10 7.29
C GLU A 224 -6.80 -19.20 7.86
N GLU A 225 -5.75 -18.97 7.07
CA GLU A 225 -4.65 -18.03 7.34
C GLU A 225 -5.05 -16.54 7.25
N ALA A 226 -6.10 -16.22 6.50
CA ALA A 226 -6.60 -14.83 6.36
C ALA A 226 -7.78 -14.55 7.32
N ILE A 227 -8.75 -15.47 7.38
CA ILE A 227 -9.92 -15.45 8.25
C ILE A 227 -10.19 -16.90 8.68
N SER A 228 -10.03 -17.23 9.95
CA SER A 228 -10.09 -18.63 10.37
C SER A 228 -11.50 -19.22 10.32
N ASP A 229 -11.62 -20.55 10.30
CA ASP A 229 -12.92 -21.21 10.18
C ASP A 229 -13.81 -20.97 11.42
N GLU A 230 -13.25 -20.55 12.55
CA GLU A 230 -14.02 -20.13 13.72
C GLU A 230 -14.70 -18.77 13.51
N VAL A 231 -14.03 -17.81 12.87
CA VAL A 231 -14.67 -16.55 12.44
C VAL A 231 -15.68 -16.83 11.33
N TYR A 232 -15.32 -17.65 10.33
CA TYR A 232 -16.20 -18.02 9.22
C TYR A 232 -17.56 -18.55 9.69
N ARG A 233 -17.57 -19.49 10.64
CA ARG A 233 -18.78 -20.15 11.15
C ARG A 233 -19.70 -19.25 11.98
N GLN A 234 -19.30 -18.00 12.26
CA GLN A 234 -20.11 -17.01 12.97
C GLN A 234 -20.86 -16.04 12.05
N LEU A 235 -20.56 -16.01 10.75
CA LEU A 235 -21.10 -15.02 9.80
C LEU A 235 -22.48 -15.43 9.22
N PRO A 236 -23.32 -14.47 8.76
CA PRO A 236 -24.52 -14.76 7.98
C PRO A 236 -24.20 -15.39 6.62
N SER A 237 -24.87 -16.51 6.30
CA SER A 237 -24.77 -17.30 5.05
C SER A 237 -23.42 -17.20 4.31
N PRO A 238 -22.31 -17.66 4.92
CA PRO A 238 -20.98 -17.34 4.41
C PRO A 238 -20.58 -18.21 3.22
N ARG A 239 -19.91 -17.59 2.26
CA ARG A 239 -19.23 -18.22 1.11
C ARG A 239 -17.76 -17.78 1.08
N ARG A 240 -16.83 -18.72 1.26
CA ARG A 240 -15.38 -18.46 1.13
C ARG A 240 -14.95 -18.40 -0.34
N PHE A 241 -14.04 -17.50 -0.65
CA PHE A 241 -13.20 -17.51 -1.86
C PHE A 241 -11.74 -17.68 -1.46
N THR A 242 -11.03 -18.57 -2.16
CA THR A 242 -9.62 -18.91 -1.87
C THR A 242 -8.81 -19.02 -3.16
N GLY A 243 -7.49 -18.92 -3.03
CA GLY A 243 -6.47 -19.21 -4.05
C GLY A 243 -5.15 -19.50 -3.34
N SER A 244 -4.16 -20.09 -4.02
CA SER A 244 -2.81 -20.27 -3.44
C SER A 244 -1.98 -18.99 -3.43
N ASP A 245 -2.40 -17.99 -4.22
CA ASP A 245 -2.04 -16.58 -4.05
C ASP A 245 -3.20 -15.65 -4.45
N TRP A 246 -2.98 -14.34 -4.33
CA TRP A 246 -3.99 -13.32 -4.62
C TRP A 246 -4.37 -13.20 -6.12
N TYR A 247 -3.56 -13.72 -7.05
CA TYR A 247 -3.93 -13.78 -8.47
C TYR A 247 -4.93 -14.91 -8.72
N GLU A 248 -4.74 -16.07 -8.08
CA GLU A 248 -5.72 -17.15 -8.09
C GLU A 248 -7.02 -16.74 -7.38
N LEU A 249 -6.93 -16.07 -6.22
CA LEU A 249 -8.09 -15.53 -5.50
C LEU A 249 -8.89 -14.54 -6.37
N ASN A 250 -8.22 -13.60 -7.05
CA ASN A 250 -8.86 -12.64 -7.94
C ASN A 250 -9.55 -13.32 -9.13
N VAL A 251 -8.92 -14.29 -9.79
CA VAL A 251 -9.58 -15.04 -10.88
C VAL A 251 -10.78 -15.81 -10.37
N ALA A 252 -10.66 -16.54 -9.24
CA ALA A 252 -11.76 -17.30 -8.66
C ALA A 252 -12.97 -16.42 -8.24
N ILE A 253 -12.71 -15.19 -7.79
CA ILE A 253 -13.74 -14.18 -7.52
C ILE A 253 -14.38 -13.67 -8.82
N VAL A 254 -13.58 -13.29 -9.82
CA VAL A 254 -14.08 -12.76 -11.10
C VAL A 254 -14.91 -13.83 -11.84
N GLU A 255 -14.46 -15.09 -11.89
CA GLU A 255 -15.23 -16.21 -12.45
C GLU A 255 -16.57 -16.42 -11.72
N ALA A 256 -16.56 -16.35 -10.39
CA ALA A 256 -17.75 -16.55 -9.58
C ALA A 256 -18.83 -15.47 -9.76
N PHE A 257 -18.43 -14.26 -10.17
CA PHE A 257 -19.33 -13.13 -10.46
C PHE A 257 -19.45 -12.83 -11.96
N ALA A 258 -18.78 -13.55 -12.86
CA ALA A 258 -18.81 -13.31 -14.31
C ALA A 258 -20.23 -13.22 -14.92
N PRO A 259 -21.25 -13.98 -14.47
CA PRO A 259 -22.63 -13.81 -14.94
C PRO A 259 -23.29 -12.47 -14.57
N GLU A 260 -22.73 -11.71 -13.64
CA GLU A 260 -23.18 -10.37 -13.24
C GLU A 260 -22.35 -9.24 -13.87
N LEU A 261 -21.26 -9.54 -14.59
CA LEU A 261 -20.25 -8.57 -15.05
C LEU A 261 -20.26 -8.33 -16.57
N ASP A 262 -19.91 -7.10 -17.00
CA ASP A 262 -19.63 -6.81 -18.40
C ASP A 262 -18.19 -7.24 -18.77
N MET A 263 -18.08 -8.50 -19.19
CA MET A 263 -16.82 -9.09 -19.64
C MET A 263 -16.29 -8.49 -20.96
N SER A 264 -17.00 -7.58 -21.65
CA SER A 264 -16.49 -6.91 -22.86
C SER A 264 -15.33 -5.97 -22.58
N ARG A 265 -15.17 -5.50 -21.34
CA ARG A 265 -14.06 -4.67 -20.90
C ARG A 265 -13.46 -5.24 -19.61
N CYS A 266 -12.21 -5.68 -19.67
CA CYS A 266 -11.46 -6.05 -18.48
C CYS A 266 -10.45 -4.96 -18.14
N PHE A 267 -10.48 -4.47 -16.91
CA PHE A 267 -9.42 -3.60 -16.39
C PHE A 267 -8.31 -4.45 -15.80
N VAL A 268 -7.06 -3.99 -15.88
CA VAL A 268 -5.89 -4.69 -15.33
C VAL A 268 -5.03 -3.77 -14.49
N ALA A 269 -4.51 -4.25 -13.36
CA ALA A 269 -3.68 -3.47 -12.45
C ALA A 269 -2.63 -4.33 -11.75
N ALA A 270 -1.52 -3.72 -11.35
CA ALA A 270 -0.41 -4.43 -10.73
C ALA A 270 -0.78 -4.96 -9.34
N GLY A 271 -0.79 -6.29 -9.15
CA GLY A 271 -1.10 -6.93 -7.87
C GLY A 271 -0.11 -6.63 -6.74
N SER A 272 1.03 -6.00 -7.06
CA SER A 272 2.03 -5.48 -6.11
C SER A 272 1.74 -4.06 -5.61
N SER A 273 0.70 -3.37 -6.12
CA SER A 273 0.45 -1.96 -5.86
C SER A 273 -1.03 -1.66 -5.61
N TYR A 274 -1.35 -1.06 -4.47
CA TYR A 274 -2.73 -0.70 -4.11
C TYR A 274 -3.29 0.61 -4.70
N PRO A 275 -2.52 1.71 -4.87
CA PRO A 275 -3.12 3.03 -5.13
C PRO A 275 -3.93 3.13 -6.42
N ASP A 276 -3.31 2.69 -7.53
CA ASP A 276 -3.88 2.79 -8.87
C ASP A 276 -5.10 1.86 -9.00
N THR A 277 -4.99 0.65 -8.43
CA THR A 277 -6.04 -0.37 -8.36
C THR A 277 -7.24 0.09 -7.53
N LEU A 278 -7.01 0.78 -6.40
CA LEU A 278 -8.08 1.29 -5.53
C LEU A 278 -8.90 2.35 -6.27
N ALA A 279 -8.26 3.37 -6.85
CA ALA A 279 -8.96 4.38 -7.65
C ALA A 279 -9.64 3.77 -8.88
N GLY A 280 -8.94 2.85 -9.55
CA GLY A 280 -9.42 2.16 -10.74
C GLY A 280 -10.62 1.24 -10.51
N SER A 281 -10.73 0.64 -9.32
CA SER A 281 -11.86 -0.25 -8.97
C SER A 281 -13.21 0.43 -9.07
N VAL A 282 -13.30 1.72 -8.72
CA VAL A 282 -14.53 2.50 -8.82
C VAL A 282 -14.85 2.78 -10.29
N LEU A 283 -13.86 3.15 -11.10
CA LEU A 283 -14.05 3.34 -12.55
C LEU A 283 -14.48 2.05 -13.25
N ALA A 284 -13.87 0.91 -12.91
CA ALA A 284 -14.29 -0.40 -13.41
C ALA A 284 -15.75 -0.70 -13.03
N SER A 285 -16.15 -0.37 -11.80
CA SER A 285 -17.55 -0.50 -11.37
C SER A 285 -18.53 0.47 -12.06
N LEU A 286 -18.08 1.54 -12.73
CA LEU A 286 -18.95 2.36 -13.60
C LEU A 286 -19.31 1.65 -14.91
N TYR A 287 -18.46 0.73 -15.37
CA TYR A 287 -18.67 -0.10 -16.56
C TYR A 287 -19.13 -1.53 -16.22
N ASP A 288 -19.52 -1.79 -14.97
CA ASP A 288 -19.87 -3.12 -14.48
C ASP A 288 -18.77 -4.19 -14.71
N ALA A 289 -17.51 -3.75 -14.77
CA ALA A 289 -16.37 -4.53 -15.26
C ALA A 289 -15.50 -5.12 -14.12
N PRO A 290 -14.82 -6.26 -14.38
CA PRO A 290 -13.79 -6.78 -13.48
C PRO A 290 -12.52 -5.92 -13.51
N VAL A 291 -11.80 -5.92 -12.38
CA VAL A 291 -10.36 -5.62 -12.34
C VAL A 291 -9.62 -6.93 -12.12
N LEU A 292 -8.72 -7.26 -13.05
CA LEU A 292 -7.79 -8.37 -12.90
C LEU A 292 -6.47 -7.86 -12.30
N LEU A 293 -6.04 -8.48 -11.21
CA LEU A 293 -4.70 -8.28 -10.66
C LEU A 293 -3.71 -9.04 -11.55
N VAL A 294 -2.63 -8.36 -11.94
CA VAL A 294 -1.57 -8.95 -12.78
C VAL A 294 -0.19 -8.78 -12.15
N GLY A 295 0.67 -9.77 -12.34
CA GLY A 295 2.06 -9.76 -11.92
C GLY A 295 3.02 -9.74 -13.11
N SER A 296 4.31 -9.53 -12.84
CA SER A 296 5.39 -9.79 -13.79
C SER A 296 6.25 -10.95 -13.27
N PRO A 297 6.30 -12.12 -13.94
CA PRO A 297 5.54 -12.47 -15.14
C PRO A 297 4.03 -12.66 -14.85
N LEU A 298 3.21 -12.62 -15.91
CA LEU A 298 1.78 -12.94 -15.83
C LEU A 298 1.60 -14.36 -15.27
N LYS A 299 0.68 -14.54 -14.31
CA LYS A 299 0.38 -15.87 -13.76
C LYS A 299 -0.46 -16.70 -14.73
N GLU A 300 -0.24 -18.01 -14.73
CA GLU A 300 -0.90 -18.92 -15.69
C GLU A 300 -2.41 -19.09 -15.43
N VAL A 301 -2.87 -18.82 -14.21
CA VAL A 301 -4.30 -18.69 -13.90
C VAL A 301 -4.91 -17.51 -14.66
N THR A 302 -4.23 -16.35 -14.67
CA THR A 302 -4.71 -15.14 -15.35
C THR A 302 -4.56 -15.24 -16.87
N SER A 303 -3.49 -15.84 -17.39
CA SER A 303 -3.34 -16.08 -18.83
C SER A 303 -4.44 -17.04 -19.35
N SER A 304 -4.75 -18.10 -18.59
CA SER A 304 -5.81 -19.04 -18.95
C SER A 304 -7.19 -18.40 -18.91
N PHE A 305 -7.51 -17.64 -17.84
CA PHE A 305 -8.74 -16.87 -17.76
C PHE A 305 -8.93 -15.92 -18.94
N LEU A 306 -7.89 -15.19 -19.34
CA LEU A 306 -7.93 -14.27 -20.49
C LEU A 306 -8.15 -15.01 -21.81
N ARG A 307 -7.48 -16.14 -22.03
CA ARG A 307 -7.66 -16.98 -23.23
C ARG A 307 -9.07 -17.57 -23.31
N GLU A 308 -9.59 -18.10 -22.21
CA GLU A 308 -10.91 -18.73 -22.16
C GLU A 308 -12.05 -17.72 -22.31
N ASN A 309 -11.83 -16.46 -21.91
CA ASN A 309 -12.78 -15.36 -22.09
C ASN A 309 -12.51 -14.49 -23.34
N SER A 310 -11.52 -14.82 -24.17
CA SER A 310 -11.10 -14.02 -25.33
C SER A 310 -12.20 -13.78 -26.39
N THR A 311 -13.26 -14.58 -26.43
CA THR A 311 -14.43 -14.34 -27.30
C THR A 311 -15.44 -13.34 -26.72
N HIS A 312 -15.31 -12.99 -25.44
CA HIS A 312 -16.13 -12.00 -24.74
C HIS A 312 -15.41 -10.67 -24.59
N ILE A 313 -14.10 -10.70 -24.26
CA ILE A 313 -13.28 -9.51 -24.05
C ILE A 313 -13.08 -8.76 -25.37
N GLN A 314 -13.43 -7.48 -25.39
CA GLN A 314 -13.24 -6.57 -26.54
C GLN A 314 -12.21 -5.48 -26.25
N LYS A 315 -11.96 -5.18 -24.97
CA LYS A 315 -11.00 -4.16 -24.54
C LYS A 315 -10.29 -4.52 -23.24
N ILE A 316 -8.97 -4.36 -23.23
CA ILE A 316 -8.13 -4.31 -22.03
C ILE A 316 -7.80 -2.84 -21.72
N VAL A 317 -7.90 -2.44 -20.46
CA VAL A 317 -7.48 -1.11 -19.97
C VAL A 317 -6.60 -1.26 -18.72
N ALA A 318 -5.37 -0.75 -18.76
CA ALA A 318 -4.44 -0.78 -17.64
C ALA A 318 -4.56 0.43 -16.72
N PHE A 319 -4.49 0.19 -15.41
CA PHE A 319 -4.25 1.22 -14.40
C PHE A 319 -2.77 1.23 -13.97
N GLY A 320 -2.22 2.43 -13.80
CA GLY A 320 -0.86 2.63 -13.30
C GLY A 320 0.19 2.77 -14.40
N GLY A 321 1.29 3.44 -14.04
CA GLY A 321 2.42 3.69 -14.94
C GLY A 321 3.22 2.44 -15.29
N THR A 322 4.13 2.58 -16.25
CA THR A 322 4.97 1.48 -16.78
C THR A 322 5.89 0.85 -15.73
N GLY A 323 6.22 1.56 -14.66
CA GLY A 323 6.96 1.03 -13.50
C GLY A 323 6.14 0.12 -12.58
N ALA A 324 4.80 0.16 -12.65
CA ALA A 324 3.91 -0.76 -11.94
C ALA A 324 3.48 -1.93 -12.85
N LEU A 325 3.09 -1.62 -14.09
CA LEU A 325 2.64 -2.59 -15.09
C LEU A 325 3.32 -2.24 -16.42
N ALA A 326 4.41 -2.93 -16.76
CA ALA A 326 5.22 -2.64 -17.95
C ALA A 326 4.45 -2.87 -19.27
N ASP A 327 4.81 -2.14 -20.34
CA ASP A 327 4.08 -2.21 -21.62
C ASP A 327 4.16 -3.60 -22.26
N ASN A 328 5.31 -4.28 -22.21
CA ASN A 328 5.45 -5.65 -22.71
C ASN A 328 4.58 -6.67 -21.94
N LEU A 329 4.20 -6.39 -20.68
CA LEU A 329 3.22 -7.17 -19.92
C LEU A 329 1.79 -6.83 -20.37
N LEU A 330 1.49 -5.56 -20.67
CA LEU A 330 0.20 -5.14 -21.20
C LEU A 330 -0.06 -5.71 -22.61
N ASP A 331 0.94 -5.70 -23.48
CA ASP A 331 0.91 -6.35 -24.80
C ASP A 331 0.65 -7.86 -24.68
N ALA A 332 1.31 -8.53 -23.74
CA ALA A 332 1.09 -9.94 -23.46
C ALA A 332 -0.35 -10.20 -22.98
N ILE A 333 -0.87 -9.39 -22.05
CA ILE A 333 -2.27 -9.47 -21.58
C ILE A 333 -3.24 -9.26 -22.74
N ALA A 334 -3.04 -8.24 -23.58
CA ALA A 334 -3.89 -7.94 -24.73
C ALA A 334 -3.87 -9.05 -25.80
N LEU A 335 -2.74 -9.75 -25.94
CA LEU A 335 -2.58 -10.92 -26.81
C LEU A 335 -3.29 -12.16 -26.27
N GLU A 336 -3.07 -12.54 -25.01
CA GLU A 336 -3.76 -13.70 -24.40
C GLU A 336 -5.28 -13.45 -24.32
N ALA A 337 -5.73 -12.20 -24.17
CA ALA A 337 -7.13 -11.78 -24.22
C ALA A 337 -7.75 -11.73 -25.62
N GLY A 338 -6.99 -11.94 -26.70
CA GLY A 338 -7.47 -11.92 -28.08
C GLY A 338 -7.79 -10.53 -28.67
N VAL A 339 -7.59 -9.43 -27.93
CA VAL A 339 -7.93 -8.07 -28.38
C VAL A 339 -6.84 -7.40 -29.23
N ALA A 340 -5.64 -8.00 -29.32
CA ALA A 340 -4.54 -7.54 -30.16
C ALA A 340 -4.81 -7.79 -31.66
N GLY A 341 -5.57 -6.90 -32.32
CA GLY A 341 -6.24 -7.24 -33.59
C GLY A 341 -6.38 -6.16 -34.66
N ASN A 342 -5.29 -5.48 -35.09
CA ASN A 342 -5.18 -5.03 -36.50
C ASN A 342 -3.78 -4.63 -37.03
N ALA A 343 -2.69 -4.98 -36.34
CA ALA A 343 -1.32 -4.71 -36.81
C ALA A 343 -0.81 -5.72 -37.87
N ILE A 344 -1.65 -6.11 -38.85
CA ILE A 344 -1.23 -6.94 -39.99
C ILE A 344 -1.01 -6.04 -41.20
N GLY A 345 0.23 -5.66 -41.45
CA GLY A 345 0.59 -4.86 -42.63
C GLY A 345 1.67 -3.82 -42.40
N ASN A 346 2.77 -4.18 -41.74
CA ASN A 346 3.96 -3.33 -41.74
C ASN A 346 5.24 -4.18 -41.77
N GLU A 347 5.78 -4.38 -42.98
CA GLU A 347 7.19 -4.74 -43.18
C GLU A 347 8.07 -3.54 -42.79
N ILE A 348 8.15 -3.23 -41.50
CA ILE A 348 9.16 -2.30 -40.99
C ILE A 348 10.49 -3.02 -41.04
N GLY A 349 11.45 -2.44 -41.76
CA GLY A 349 12.74 -3.09 -42.04
C GLY A 349 13.50 -3.46 -40.76
N SER A 350 14.23 -4.57 -40.84
CA SER A 350 15.08 -5.08 -39.76
C SER A 350 16.31 -4.20 -39.52
N GLU A 351 16.12 -3.06 -38.83
CA GLU A 351 17.18 -2.55 -37.96
C GLU A 351 17.37 -3.57 -36.84
N ASN A 352 18.40 -4.40 -37.00
CA ASN A 352 18.69 -5.56 -36.16
C ASN A 352 19.12 -5.12 -34.75
N ARG A 353 18.14 -4.80 -33.90
CA ARG A 353 18.33 -4.50 -32.47
C ARG A 353 18.75 -5.78 -31.77
N GLU A 354 19.98 -5.79 -31.28
CA GLU A 354 20.54 -6.98 -30.65
C GLU A 354 19.85 -7.20 -29.29
N LEU A 355 19.36 -8.42 -29.05
CA LEU A 355 18.70 -8.84 -27.80
C LEU A 355 19.69 -8.97 -26.63
N ALA A 356 20.56 -7.97 -26.45
CA ALA A 356 21.67 -7.96 -25.52
C ALA A 356 21.26 -7.44 -24.14
N VAL A 357 22.06 -7.82 -23.13
CA VAL A 357 21.93 -7.37 -21.74
C VAL A 357 23.11 -6.45 -21.41
N SER A 358 22.83 -5.17 -21.19
CA SER A 358 23.81 -4.11 -20.92
C SER A 358 23.85 -3.69 -19.43
N ASN A 359 24.92 -2.97 -19.06
CA ASN A 359 25.21 -2.42 -17.73
C ASN A 359 25.01 -3.35 -16.53
N ILE A 360 25.14 -4.68 -16.74
CA ILE A 360 25.05 -5.68 -15.68
C ILE A 360 26.06 -5.39 -14.54
N LYS A 361 25.62 -5.56 -13.30
CA LYS A 361 26.38 -5.39 -12.06
C LYS A 361 26.09 -6.55 -11.10
N ALA A 362 27.02 -6.78 -10.16
CA ALA A 362 26.86 -7.74 -9.07
C ALA A 362 27.36 -7.09 -7.77
N THR A 363 26.49 -7.04 -6.75
CA THR A 363 26.74 -6.37 -5.46
C THR A 363 26.47 -7.36 -4.34
N ALA A 364 27.44 -7.64 -3.47
CA ALA A 364 27.19 -8.46 -2.29
C ALA A 364 26.31 -7.72 -1.28
N VAL A 365 25.28 -8.41 -0.78
CA VAL A 365 24.31 -7.88 0.19
C VAL A 365 24.59 -8.44 1.58
N SER A 366 24.87 -9.74 1.68
CA SER A 366 25.21 -10.44 2.92
C SER A 366 26.20 -11.57 2.65
N ALA A 367 26.63 -12.26 3.70
CA ALA A 367 27.55 -13.41 3.59
C ALA A 367 27.02 -14.56 2.71
N LYS A 368 25.72 -14.58 2.41
CA LYS A 368 25.09 -15.59 1.52
C LYS A 368 24.36 -14.98 0.32
N GLN A 369 24.45 -13.67 0.09
CA GLN A 369 23.63 -12.99 -0.93
C GLN A 369 24.41 -12.05 -1.84
N VAL A 370 24.15 -12.14 -3.15
CA VAL A 370 24.58 -11.18 -4.17
C VAL A 370 23.37 -10.73 -4.99
N TYR A 371 23.18 -9.41 -5.08
CA TYR A 371 22.19 -8.76 -5.91
C TYR A 371 22.78 -8.42 -7.29
N LEU A 372 22.11 -8.89 -8.33
CA LEU A 372 22.40 -8.62 -9.74
C LEU A 372 21.39 -7.61 -10.28
N THR A 373 21.87 -6.66 -11.08
CA THR A 373 21.03 -5.68 -11.81
C THR A 373 21.59 -5.47 -13.21
N TRP A 374 20.75 -5.15 -14.20
CA TRP A 374 21.14 -4.80 -15.57
C TRP A 374 20.16 -3.78 -16.18
N ASP A 375 20.43 -3.25 -17.38
CA ASP A 375 19.44 -2.41 -18.08
C ASP A 375 18.27 -3.26 -18.59
N ASN A 376 17.05 -2.73 -18.57
CA ASN A 376 15.91 -3.42 -19.16
C ASN A 376 15.99 -3.41 -20.70
N ASN A 377 15.95 -4.59 -21.31
CA ASN A 377 15.76 -4.75 -22.75
C ASN A 377 14.26 -4.89 -23.04
N SER A 378 13.68 -3.96 -23.80
CA SER A 378 12.23 -3.90 -24.09
C SER A 378 11.71 -5.08 -24.90
N GLU A 379 12.58 -5.77 -25.64
CA GLU A 379 12.21 -6.91 -26.50
C GLU A 379 12.32 -8.24 -25.74
N ALA A 380 12.87 -8.24 -24.51
CA ALA A 380 13.00 -9.42 -23.66
C ALA A 380 11.69 -9.76 -22.94
N SER A 381 11.23 -11.00 -23.08
CA SER A 381 10.16 -11.58 -22.25
C SER A 381 10.69 -12.29 -21.00
N SER A 382 11.96 -12.66 -20.96
CA SER A 382 12.64 -13.18 -19.77
C SER A 382 14.17 -13.08 -19.89
N TYR A 383 14.85 -13.35 -18.79
CA TYR A 383 16.31 -13.34 -18.67
C TYR A 383 16.82 -14.60 -17.97
N THR A 384 17.73 -15.35 -18.57
CA THR A 384 18.34 -16.51 -17.90
C THR A 384 19.67 -16.13 -17.27
N VAL A 385 19.76 -16.33 -15.95
CA VAL A 385 20.90 -16.00 -15.10
C VAL A 385 21.81 -17.21 -14.96
N TYR A 386 23.10 -17.02 -15.24
CA TYR A 386 24.13 -18.07 -15.16
C TYR A 386 25.22 -17.71 -14.14
N ARG A 387 25.70 -18.71 -13.38
CA ARG A 387 26.73 -18.56 -12.34
C ARG A 387 27.90 -19.53 -12.51
N ALA A 388 29.11 -19.07 -12.24
CA ALA A 388 30.33 -19.88 -12.11
C ALA A 388 31.14 -19.50 -10.86
N ALA A 389 31.99 -20.42 -10.38
CA ALA A 389 32.93 -20.17 -9.28
C ALA A 389 34.30 -19.59 -9.76
N ALA A 390 34.50 -19.47 -11.07
CA ALA A 390 35.66 -18.87 -11.71
C ALA A 390 35.23 -18.14 -12.99
N SER A 391 35.94 -17.09 -13.40
CA SER A 391 35.58 -16.26 -14.57
C SER A 391 35.57 -17.04 -15.89
N ASP A 392 36.52 -17.96 -16.04
CA ASP A 392 36.68 -18.92 -17.15
C ASP A 392 36.04 -20.29 -16.87
N GLY A 393 35.41 -20.46 -15.69
CA GLY A 393 34.84 -21.72 -15.24
C GLY A 393 33.57 -22.15 -15.97
N ARG A 394 33.10 -23.36 -15.67
CA ARG A 394 31.80 -23.85 -16.15
C ARG A 394 30.67 -23.07 -15.49
N TYR A 395 30.03 -22.19 -16.27
CA TYR A 395 28.77 -21.57 -15.89
C TYR A 395 27.65 -22.61 -15.88
N MET A 396 26.89 -22.64 -14.80
CA MET A 396 25.60 -23.34 -14.73
C MET A 396 24.46 -22.33 -14.81
N GLU A 397 23.31 -22.78 -15.28
CA GLU A 397 22.07 -22.03 -15.14
C GLU A 397 21.67 -21.97 -13.66
N LEU A 398 21.25 -20.80 -13.19
CA LEU A 398 20.90 -20.55 -11.79
C LEU A 398 19.40 -20.30 -11.64
N ALA A 399 18.84 -19.43 -12.48
CA ALA A 399 17.44 -19.06 -12.48
C ALA A 399 17.03 -18.40 -13.80
N THR A 400 15.73 -18.38 -14.08
CA THR A 400 15.13 -17.44 -15.03
C THR A 400 14.49 -16.29 -14.25
N ALA A 401 14.91 -15.07 -14.53
CA ALA A 401 14.35 -13.83 -14.01
C ALA A 401 13.47 -13.15 -15.07
N PHE A 402 12.47 -12.39 -14.64
CA PHE A 402 11.55 -11.66 -15.54
C PHE A 402 11.66 -10.14 -15.37
N SER A 403 12.28 -9.68 -14.27
CA SER A 403 12.72 -8.31 -14.05
C SER A 403 14.20 -8.14 -14.47
N PRO A 404 14.69 -6.91 -14.69
CA PRO A 404 16.10 -6.64 -15.00
C PRO A 404 17.04 -6.73 -13.77
N TYR A 405 16.74 -7.64 -12.84
CA TYR A 405 17.48 -7.89 -11.62
C TYR A 405 17.25 -9.30 -11.09
N TYR A 406 18.13 -9.78 -10.21
CA TYR A 406 18.00 -11.07 -9.53
C TYR A 406 18.81 -11.09 -8.21
N ILE A 407 18.34 -11.77 -7.17
CA ILE A 407 19.09 -11.98 -5.92
C ILE A 407 19.48 -13.46 -5.85
N ASP A 408 20.79 -13.74 -5.89
CA ASP A 408 21.31 -15.06 -5.58
C ASP A 408 21.49 -15.18 -4.06
N THR A 409 20.77 -16.11 -3.45
CA THR A 409 20.77 -16.39 -1.99
C THR A 409 21.52 -17.66 -1.63
N SER A 410 22.13 -18.33 -2.62
CA SER A 410 22.67 -19.69 -2.52
C SER A 410 24.20 -19.73 -2.51
N LEU A 411 24.79 -18.84 -1.71
CA LEU A 411 26.23 -18.53 -1.71
C LEU A 411 26.94 -18.93 -0.42
N GLU A 412 28.22 -19.27 -0.55
CA GLU A 412 29.12 -19.45 0.56
C GLU A 412 29.75 -18.12 0.99
N PRO A 413 29.98 -17.89 2.29
CA PRO A 413 30.68 -16.72 2.82
C PRO A 413 32.14 -16.60 2.36
N GLY A 414 32.58 -15.37 2.08
CA GLY A 414 33.95 -15.06 1.67
C GLY A 414 34.30 -15.48 0.23
N ALA A 415 33.34 -16.01 -0.54
CA ALA A 415 33.58 -16.58 -1.87
C ALA A 415 33.21 -15.59 -2.99
N THR A 416 33.91 -15.72 -4.13
CA THR A 416 33.66 -14.89 -5.32
C THR A 416 32.92 -15.69 -6.39
N TYR A 417 31.81 -15.15 -6.86
CA TYR A 417 30.93 -15.74 -7.85
C TYR A 417 30.88 -14.88 -9.09
N TYR A 418 30.90 -15.53 -10.26
CA TYR A 418 30.91 -14.89 -11.56
C TYR A 418 29.58 -15.11 -12.26
N TYR A 419 29.01 -14.06 -12.80
CA TYR A 419 27.66 -14.02 -13.35
C TYR A 419 27.64 -13.50 -14.78
N LYS A 420 26.73 -14.05 -15.57
CA LYS A 420 26.33 -13.52 -16.89
C LYS A 420 24.86 -13.84 -17.12
N VAL A 421 24.19 -13.01 -17.90
CA VAL A 421 22.74 -13.11 -18.16
C VAL A 421 22.50 -13.13 -19.67
N LYS A 422 21.49 -13.85 -20.12
CA LYS A 422 20.93 -13.72 -21.49
C LYS A 422 19.53 -13.12 -21.39
N ALA A 423 19.13 -12.34 -22.40
CA ALA A 423 17.73 -12.06 -22.65
C ALA A 423 17.13 -13.12 -23.60
N HIS A 424 15.82 -13.33 -23.52
CA HIS A 424 15.06 -14.29 -24.30
C HIS A 424 13.71 -13.68 -24.72
N THR A 425 13.23 -14.05 -25.90
CA THR A 425 11.85 -13.76 -26.37
C THR A 425 11.00 -15.04 -26.29
N LYS A 426 9.74 -15.02 -26.74
CA LYS A 426 8.93 -16.24 -26.91
C LYS A 426 9.54 -17.25 -27.92
N SER A 427 10.51 -16.86 -28.75
CA SER A 427 11.07 -17.70 -29.84
C SER A 427 12.60 -17.63 -30.01
N GLU A 428 13.27 -16.63 -29.46
CA GLU A 428 14.70 -16.36 -29.68
C GLU A 428 15.47 -16.14 -28.38
N SER A 429 16.81 -16.09 -28.46
CA SER A 429 17.69 -15.99 -27.29
C SER A 429 18.95 -15.22 -27.61
N GLY A 430 19.18 -14.13 -26.89
CA GLY A 430 20.23 -13.15 -27.17
C GLY A 430 21.65 -13.62 -26.87
N PRO A 431 22.66 -12.76 -27.12
CA PRO A 431 24.02 -12.97 -26.66
C PRO A 431 24.09 -13.01 -25.13
N TYR A 432 25.14 -13.63 -24.58
CA TYR A 432 25.45 -13.46 -23.16
C TYR A 432 25.88 -12.02 -22.89
N SER A 433 25.47 -11.48 -21.74
CA SER A 433 26.02 -10.26 -21.18
C SER A 433 27.54 -10.35 -21.00
N LYS A 434 28.17 -9.20 -20.73
CA LYS A 434 29.49 -9.18 -20.10
C LYS A 434 29.45 -9.97 -18.79
N ILE A 435 30.55 -10.65 -18.48
CA ILE A 435 30.73 -11.31 -17.18
C ILE A 435 31.02 -10.25 -16.12
N VAL A 436 30.38 -10.38 -14.96
CA VAL A 436 30.66 -9.61 -13.74
C VAL A 436 30.85 -10.55 -12.55
N SER A 437 31.33 -10.03 -11.41
CA SER A 437 31.61 -10.83 -10.23
C SER A 437 31.16 -10.14 -8.95
N GLY A 438 30.58 -10.89 -8.02
CA GLY A 438 30.31 -10.46 -6.65
C GLY A 438 31.07 -11.34 -5.65
N THR A 439 31.64 -10.73 -4.61
CA THR A 439 32.35 -11.44 -3.52
C THR A 439 31.58 -11.26 -2.23
N THR A 440 31.07 -12.35 -1.65
CA THR A 440 30.38 -12.31 -0.35
C THR A 440 31.37 -11.95 0.78
N PRO A 441 30.95 -11.21 1.82
CA PRO A 441 31.75 -11.09 3.04
C PRO A 441 31.85 -12.45 3.75
N PRO A 442 32.90 -12.68 4.56
CA PRO A 442 33.01 -13.88 5.41
C PRO A 442 32.00 -13.85 6.57
N VAL A 443 31.78 -14.99 7.23
CA VAL A 443 31.01 -15.05 8.49
C VAL A 443 31.83 -14.39 9.60
N SER A 444 31.19 -13.56 10.43
CA SER A 444 31.73 -13.24 11.75
C SER A 444 31.35 -14.35 12.74
N GLU A 445 32.34 -15.09 13.25
CA GLU A 445 32.09 -16.11 14.28
C GLU A 445 31.63 -15.51 15.62
N ASN A 446 31.80 -14.19 15.82
CA ASN A 446 31.45 -13.49 17.05
C ASN A 446 30.52 -12.30 16.74
N LEU A 447 29.26 -12.42 17.15
CA LEU A 447 28.32 -11.29 17.20
C LEU A 447 28.52 -10.54 18.52
N SER A 448 28.65 -9.22 18.47
CA SER A 448 28.60 -8.38 19.67
C SER A 448 27.21 -8.45 20.31
N GLN A 449 27.12 -8.37 21.64
CA GLN A 449 25.83 -8.19 22.29
C GLN A 449 25.14 -6.90 21.82
N PRO A 450 23.80 -6.86 21.75
CA PRO A 450 23.06 -5.61 21.58
C PRO A 450 23.42 -4.61 22.69
N GLN A 451 23.67 -3.37 22.30
CA GLN A 451 24.00 -2.25 23.17
C GLN A 451 22.89 -1.19 23.14
N ASN A 452 23.00 -0.17 24.00
CA ASN A 452 22.04 0.92 24.14
C ASN A 452 20.57 0.50 24.16
N VAL A 453 20.26 -0.64 24.80
CA VAL A 453 18.89 -1.10 24.95
C VAL A 453 18.10 -0.08 25.75
N ALA A 454 17.00 0.39 25.17
CA ALA A 454 16.04 1.28 25.79
C ALA A 454 14.64 0.63 25.79
N VAL A 455 13.84 0.99 26.78
CA VAL A 455 12.41 0.64 26.84
C VAL A 455 11.61 1.85 27.29
N SER A 456 10.51 2.13 26.59
CA SER A 456 9.58 3.21 26.90
C SER A 456 8.15 2.70 26.95
N VAL A 457 7.43 3.06 28.00
CA VAL A 457 6.04 2.68 28.25
C VAL A 457 5.16 3.85 27.83
N GLU A 458 4.30 3.65 26.83
CA GLU A 458 3.37 4.70 26.35
C GLU A 458 2.05 4.68 27.10
N ASN A 459 1.62 3.50 27.52
CA ASN A 459 0.48 3.23 28.39
C ASN A 459 0.76 1.94 29.18
N ASP A 460 -0.04 1.64 30.19
CA ASP A 460 0.12 0.50 31.10
C ASP A 460 -0.10 -0.88 30.46
N HIS A 461 -0.42 -0.94 29.17
CA HIS A 461 -0.53 -2.16 28.37
C HIS A 461 0.60 -2.36 27.36
N GLN A 462 1.51 -1.40 27.14
CA GLN A 462 2.45 -1.43 26.02
C GLN A 462 3.87 -0.93 26.34
N ALA A 463 4.89 -1.65 25.88
CA ALA A 463 6.30 -1.25 25.96
C ALA A 463 7.00 -1.31 24.59
N ASN A 464 7.48 -0.16 24.13
CA ASN A 464 8.36 -0.05 22.97
C ASN A 464 9.82 -0.27 23.40
N LEU A 465 10.51 -1.19 22.72
CA LEU A 465 11.90 -1.57 22.94
C LEU A 465 12.75 -1.19 21.72
N SER A 466 13.98 -0.72 21.94
CA SER A 466 14.97 -0.44 20.88
C SER A 466 16.39 -0.73 21.36
N TRP A 467 17.31 -0.98 20.44
CA TRP A 467 18.72 -1.28 20.74
C TRP A 467 19.64 -0.98 19.53
N ASP A 468 20.95 -1.05 19.72
CA ASP A 468 21.92 -0.90 18.63
C ASP A 468 21.92 -2.11 17.69
N ALA A 469 21.90 -1.86 16.38
CA ALA A 469 22.03 -2.88 15.36
C ALA A 469 23.39 -3.60 15.43
N VAL A 470 23.36 -4.92 15.57
CA VAL A 470 24.55 -5.78 15.64
C VAL A 470 25.00 -6.17 14.23
N SER A 471 26.25 -5.88 13.90
CA SER A 471 26.81 -6.22 12.59
C SER A 471 26.88 -7.74 12.40
N HIS A 472 26.43 -8.21 11.24
CA HIS A 472 26.29 -9.62 10.86
C HIS A 472 25.22 -10.43 11.65
N ALA A 473 24.33 -9.77 12.40
CA ALA A 473 23.10 -10.40 12.84
C ALA A 473 22.11 -10.53 11.67
N ASP A 474 21.46 -11.69 11.55
CA ASP A 474 20.34 -11.91 10.64
C ASP A 474 19.00 -11.52 11.29
N TYR A 475 18.89 -11.63 12.63
CA TYR A 475 17.74 -11.19 13.43
C TYR A 475 18.08 -11.06 14.94
N TYR A 476 17.10 -10.71 15.76
CA TYR A 476 17.19 -10.61 17.21
C TYR A 476 16.10 -11.41 17.91
N ASP A 477 16.45 -12.15 18.97
CA ASP A 477 15.48 -12.77 19.88
C ASP A 477 15.24 -11.87 21.10
N VAL A 478 13.96 -11.55 21.36
CA VAL A 478 13.51 -10.66 22.43
C VAL A 478 12.92 -11.46 23.58
N TYR A 479 13.43 -11.23 24.80
CA TYR A 479 13.06 -11.98 26.00
C TYR A 479 12.45 -11.09 27.07
N ARG A 480 11.45 -11.60 27.79
CA ARG A 480 10.71 -10.96 28.88
C ARG A 480 10.71 -11.80 30.15
N ALA A 481 10.78 -11.14 31.31
CA ALA A 481 10.60 -11.73 32.64
C ALA A 481 9.74 -10.83 33.55
N ALA A 482 9.06 -11.41 34.53
CA ALA A 482 8.29 -10.69 35.55
C ALA A 482 9.14 -10.23 36.77
N SER A 483 10.45 -10.48 36.75
CA SER A 483 11.41 -9.96 37.75
C SER A 483 12.82 -9.91 37.17
N ALA A 484 13.66 -9.00 37.66
CA ALA A 484 15.02 -8.75 37.13
C ALA A 484 15.92 -10.01 37.11
N ASN A 485 15.74 -10.90 38.09
CA ASN A 485 16.47 -12.16 38.23
C ASN A 485 15.59 -13.39 37.91
N GLY A 486 14.45 -13.19 37.23
CA GLY A 486 13.47 -14.22 36.93
C GLY A 486 13.84 -15.11 35.75
N ALA A 487 12.99 -16.09 35.46
CA ALA A 487 13.07 -16.85 34.22
C ALA A 487 12.65 -15.95 33.04
N PHE A 488 13.58 -15.70 32.12
CA PHE A 488 13.33 -14.97 30.88
C PHE A 488 12.79 -15.92 29.81
N ALA A 489 11.54 -15.70 29.37
CA ALA A 489 10.95 -16.38 28.21
C ALA A 489 11.18 -15.54 26.95
N ARG A 490 11.46 -16.18 25.80
CA ARG A 490 11.43 -15.48 24.51
C ARG A 490 9.97 -15.16 24.17
N ILE A 491 9.68 -13.89 23.85
CA ILE A 491 8.34 -13.45 23.44
C ILE A 491 8.24 -13.18 21.94
N ALA A 492 9.36 -12.79 21.30
CA ALA A 492 9.39 -12.51 19.87
C ALA A 492 10.77 -12.78 19.27
N THR A 493 10.77 -12.88 17.95
CA THR A 493 11.95 -12.77 17.08
C THR A 493 11.70 -11.56 16.18
N ALA A 494 12.65 -10.64 16.09
CA ALA A 494 12.55 -9.39 15.36
C ALA A 494 13.69 -9.25 14.35
N GLU A 495 13.36 -8.97 13.08
CA GLU A 495 14.36 -8.74 12.02
C GLU A 495 15.01 -7.34 12.11
N HIS A 496 14.41 -6.46 12.92
CA HIS A 496 14.81 -5.06 13.11
C HIS A 496 15.28 -4.83 14.57
N PRO A 497 16.09 -3.80 14.85
CA PRO A 497 16.66 -3.57 16.18
C PRO A 497 15.68 -2.87 17.15
N TYR A 498 14.39 -3.21 17.07
CA TYR A 498 13.32 -2.70 17.91
C TYR A 498 12.14 -3.69 17.95
N TYR A 499 11.28 -3.56 18.96
CA TYR A 499 10.09 -4.40 19.13
C TYR A 499 9.03 -3.69 20.00
N LEU A 500 7.74 -3.86 19.66
CA LEU A 500 6.62 -3.44 20.49
C LEU A 500 6.06 -4.66 21.21
N ASP A 501 6.17 -4.69 22.54
CA ASP A 501 5.43 -5.61 23.39
C ASP A 501 4.07 -4.98 23.72
N ALA A 502 3.01 -5.50 23.10
CA ALA A 502 1.65 -4.98 23.23
C ALA A 502 0.78 -5.69 24.27
N ASP A 503 1.31 -6.74 24.92
CA ASP A 503 0.55 -7.66 25.80
C ASP A 503 0.98 -7.49 27.27
N LEU A 504 0.97 -6.26 27.79
CA LEU A 504 1.28 -6.00 29.21
C LEU A 504 0.02 -5.99 30.07
N THR A 505 0.15 -6.57 31.27
CA THR A 505 -0.84 -6.43 32.33
C THR A 505 -0.58 -5.16 33.12
N SER A 506 -1.59 -4.29 33.23
CA SER A 506 -1.52 -3.06 34.02
C SER A 506 -1.01 -3.31 35.45
N GLY A 507 -0.16 -2.41 35.93
CA GLY A 507 0.48 -2.50 37.25
C GLY A 507 1.61 -3.54 37.38
N VAL A 508 1.84 -4.40 36.39
CA VAL A 508 2.94 -5.38 36.41
C VAL A 508 4.23 -4.76 35.86
N THR A 509 5.35 -5.00 36.55
CA THR A 509 6.68 -4.58 36.09
C THR A 509 7.34 -5.70 35.28
N TYR A 510 7.78 -5.37 34.07
CA TYR A 510 8.40 -6.32 33.14
C TYR A 510 9.87 -5.97 32.91
N TYR A 511 10.68 -7.00 32.66
CA TYR A 511 12.12 -6.90 32.47
C TYR A 511 12.52 -7.55 31.15
N TYR A 512 13.37 -6.90 30.37
CA TYR A 512 13.70 -7.32 29.01
C TYR A 512 15.19 -7.47 28.78
N ARG A 513 15.56 -8.39 27.88
CA ARG A 513 16.90 -8.50 27.29
C ARG A 513 16.79 -9.03 25.86
N ILE A 514 17.76 -8.68 25.03
CA ILE A 514 17.80 -9.07 23.61
C ILE A 514 19.07 -9.86 23.33
N GLN A 515 18.98 -10.82 22.40
CA GLN A 515 20.11 -11.55 21.85
C GLN A 515 20.14 -11.36 20.33
N ALA A 516 21.29 -10.99 19.76
CA ALA A 516 21.47 -10.99 18.32
C ALA A 516 21.80 -12.41 17.83
N VAL A 517 21.25 -12.79 16.69
CA VAL A 517 21.34 -14.14 16.10
C VAL A 517 21.79 -14.01 14.66
N GLY A 518 22.69 -14.91 14.24
CA GLY A 518 23.13 -15.03 12.85
C GLY A 518 23.36 -16.49 12.46
N ALA A 519 23.61 -16.73 11.18
CA ALA A 519 23.52 -18.03 10.51
C ALA A 519 24.27 -19.23 11.15
N SER A 520 25.20 -19.00 12.09
CA SER A 520 25.85 -20.05 12.88
C SER A 520 26.28 -19.62 14.30
N SER A 521 25.80 -18.48 14.81
CA SER A 521 26.20 -17.95 16.12
C SER A 521 25.13 -17.07 16.76
N VAL A 522 25.22 -16.90 18.07
CA VAL A 522 24.40 -15.96 18.85
C VAL A 522 25.30 -15.09 19.70
N SER A 523 24.94 -13.83 19.89
CA SER A 523 25.66 -12.92 20.78
C SER A 523 25.48 -13.31 22.25
N PRO A 524 26.26 -12.74 23.18
CA PRO A 524 25.81 -12.61 24.57
C PRO A 524 24.49 -11.81 24.63
N TYR A 525 23.69 -12.01 25.68
CA TYR A 525 22.53 -11.16 25.93
C TYR A 525 22.95 -9.71 26.19
N SER A 526 22.06 -8.78 25.86
CA SER A 526 22.15 -7.38 26.27
C SER A 526 22.12 -7.19 27.78
N ALA A 527 22.37 -5.95 28.22
CA ALA A 527 21.93 -5.51 29.55
C ALA A 527 20.39 -5.68 29.70
N VAL A 528 19.93 -5.86 30.94
CA VAL A 528 18.50 -5.95 31.28
C VAL A 528 17.93 -4.54 31.45
N VAL A 529 16.77 -4.28 30.84
CA VAL A 529 15.99 -3.04 31.01
C VAL A 529 14.63 -3.33 31.65
N GLN A 530 13.99 -2.31 32.24
CA GLN A 530 12.74 -2.45 33.01
C GLN A 530 11.64 -1.53 32.47
N ALA A 531 10.46 -2.10 32.23
CA ALA A 531 9.21 -1.37 32.00
C ALA A 531 8.34 -1.38 33.25
N GLY A 532 7.90 -0.20 33.70
CA GLY A 532 6.84 -0.06 34.71
C GLY A 532 7.18 0.89 35.87
N GLN A 533 6.51 2.04 35.88
CA GLN A 533 6.07 2.80 37.06
C GLN A 533 5.16 3.95 36.56
N GLY A 534 3.84 3.75 36.65
CA GLY A 534 2.86 4.84 36.56
C GLY A 534 2.38 5.16 37.97
N THR A 535 2.91 6.19 38.61
CA THR A 535 2.41 6.65 39.90
C THR A 535 1.20 7.55 39.69
N ASP A 536 0.09 7.16 40.29
CA ASP A 536 -1.15 7.93 40.29
C ASP A 536 -1.03 9.27 41.06
N LEU A 537 -2.06 10.10 40.97
CA LEU A 537 -2.10 11.46 41.51
C LEU A 537 -2.03 11.51 43.05
N GLU A 538 -0.84 11.71 43.64
CA GLU A 538 -0.71 12.12 45.06
C GLU A 538 -0.45 13.64 45.24
N ASN A 539 -1.17 14.21 46.21
CA ASN A 539 -1.17 15.63 46.56
C ASN A 539 -0.57 15.84 47.96
N PRO A 540 0.69 16.32 48.07
CA PRO A 540 1.25 16.80 49.33
C PRO A 540 1.08 18.33 49.46
N SER A 541 0.16 18.76 50.32
CA SER A 541 -0.02 20.17 50.66
C SER A 541 1.14 20.70 51.54
N GLY A 542 2.14 21.31 50.90
CA GLY A 542 3.34 21.87 51.56
C GLY A 542 3.48 23.38 51.35
N ASN A 543 3.23 24.18 52.39
CA ASN A 543 3.37 25.64 52.32
C ASN A 543 4.84 26.07 52.49
N GLY A 544 5.45 26.64 51.44
CA GLY A 544 6.84 27.09 51.46
C GLY A 544 7.10 28.24 50.48
N SER A 545 7.09 29.48 50.97
CA SER A 545 7.36 30.67 50.16
C SER A 545 8.87 30.90 49.97
N ALA A 546 9.30 31.03 48.72
CA ALA A 546 10.61 31.56 48.35
C ALA A 546 10.48 32.42 47.08
N THR A 547 10.88 33.69 47.16
CA THR A 547 10.68 34.68 46.08
C THR A 547 11.80 34.62 45.04
N GLY A 548 11.46 34.30 43.79
CA GLY A 548 12.28 34.51 42.60
C GLY A 548 11.44 35.14 41.48
N PRO A 549 12.05 35.87 40.53
CA PRO A 549 11.29 36.52 39.46
C PRO A 549 10.65 35.48 38.54
N VAL A 550 9.37 35.70 38.19
CA VAL A 550 8.64 34.87 37.23
C VAL A 550 9.22 35.10 35.83
N SER A 551 10.08 34.19 35.37
CA SER A 551 10.41 34.05 33.95
C SER A 551 9.22 33.42 33.21
N ASP A 552 8.95 33.89 31.99
CA ASP A 552 7.72 33.56 31.28
C ASP A 552 7.58 32.07 30.90
N THR A 553 6.35 31.65 30.65
CA THR A 553 5.94 30.24 30.58
C THR A 553 6.04 29.64 29.17
N ASN A 554 6.07 28.30 29.10
CA ASN A 554 5.96 27.47 27.89
C ASN A 554 7.10 27.49 26.85
N ALA A 555 8.30 27.98 27.20
CA ALA A 555 9.50 27.78 26.38
C ALA A 555 9.96 26.30 26.39
N LEU A 556 10.04 25.68 25.21
CA LEU A 556 10.59 24.33 25.01
C LEU A 556 12.12 24.36 24.92
N SER A 557 12.79 23.43 25.59
CA SER A 557 14.24 23.26 25.49
C SER A 557 14.66 22.60 24.17
N THR A 558 15.92 22.82 23.77
CA THR A 558 16.54 22.13 22.64
C THR A 558 16.69 20.63 22.97
N PRO A 559 16.35 19.70 22.05
CA PRO A 559 16.64 18.28 22.25
C PRO A 559 18.13 18.03 22.51
N THR A 560 18.43 17.17 23.49
CA THR A 560 19.78 16.77 23.89
C THR A 560 20.07 15.33 23.47
N ASN A 561 21.35 14.93 23.45
CA ASN A 561 21.81 13.65 22.90
C ASN A 561 21.28 13.38 21.48
N PHE A 562 21.19 14.41 20.63
CA PHE A 562 20.82 14.22 19.24
C PHE A 562 21.98 13.55 18.50
N GLU A 563 21.74 12.35 17.97
CA GLU A 563 22.75 11.54 17.30
C GLU A 563 22.27 11.07 15.92
N ALA A 564 23.21 10.77 15.02
CA ALA A 564 22.94 10.28 13.67
C ALA A 564 23.87 9.10 13.35
N ILE A 565 23.32 7.90 13.27
CA ILE A 565 24.04 6.63 13.20
C ILE A 565 23.79 5.98 11.83
N PRO A 566 24.83 5.68 11.03
CA PRO A 566 24.64 5.06 9.72
C PRO A 566 24.40 3.56 9.88
N LEU A 567 23.30 3.05 9.31
CA LEU A 567 22.86 1.66 9.45
C LEU A 567 23.43 0.77 8.34
N GLN A 568 22.68 0.51 7.28
CA GLN A 568 23.12 -0.19 6.08
C GLN A 568 23.20 0.77 4.88
N THR A 569 23.38 0.24 3.67
CA THR A 569 23.60 1.03 2.45
C THR A 569 22.37 1.88 2.12
N GLY A 570 22.42 3.17 2.47
CA GLY A 570 21.33 4.11 2.23
C GLY A 570 20.41 4.39 3.41
N GLU A 571 20.82 4.07 4.65
CA GLU A 571 20.00 4.30 5.86
C GLU A 571 20.76 5.03 6.98
N VAL A 572 20.06 5.93 7.67
CA VAL A 572 20.50 6.64 8.87
C VAL A 572 19.43 6.55 9.96
N TYR A 573 19.84 6.12 11.16
CA TYR A 573 19.04 6.25 12.37
C TYR A 573 19.34 7.57 13.07
N LEU A 574 18.29 8.25 13.55
CA LEU A 574 18.36 9.48 14.35
C LEU A 574 17.71 9.24 15.71
N SER A 575 18.34 9.66 16.80
CA SER A 575 17.84 9.50 18.18
C SER A 575 18.11 10.74 19.03
N TRP A 576 17.30 10.98 20.07
CA TRP A 576 17.46 12.10 21.01
C TRP A 576 16.76 11.84 22.35
N ASN A 577 17.05 12.67 23.36
CA ASN A 577 16.32 12.69 24.63
C ASN A 577 14.96 13.40 24.48
N ARG A 578 13.93 12.92 25.20
CA ARG A 578 12.63 13.60 25.31
C ARG A 578 12.78 15.01 25.88
N VAL A 579 12.05 15.97 25.31
CA VAL A 579 11.88 17.33 25.85
C VAL A 579 10.55 17.43 26.59
N ASP A 580 10.57 17.96 27.81
CA ASP A 580 9.36 18.20 28.59
C ASP A 580 8.40 19.16 27.87
N LYS A 581 7.10 18.83 27.92
CA LYS A 581 6.01 19.56 27.25
C LYS A 581 6.11 19.63 25.71
N ALA A 582 7.01 18.89 25.07
CA ALA A 582 6.97 18.69 23.62
C ALA A 582 5.90 17.65 23.27
N SER A 583 5.00 18.02 22.35
CA SER A 583 4.01 17.11 21.76
C SER A 583 4.60 16.37 20.54
N TYR A 584 5.59 16.96 19.87
CA TYR A 584 6.27 16.39 18.71
C TYR A 584 7.66 17.01 18.48
N TYR A 585 8.42 16.45 17.55
CA TYR A 585 9.71 16.95 17.09
C TYR A 585 9.71 17.14 15.57
N THR A 586 10.25 18.26 15.09
CA THR A 586 10.51 18.49 13.67
C THR A 586 11.98 18.21 13.36
N ILE A 587 12.23 17.29 12.44
CA ILE A 587 13.56 16.89 11.98
C ILE A 587 13.86 17.62 10.66
N TYR A 588 15.08 18.08 10.53
CA TYR A 588 15.59 18.81 9.37
C TYR A 588 16.81 18.12 8.79
N LYS A 589 16.98 18.18 7.46
CA LYS A 589 18.05 17.52 6.70
C LYS A 589 18.70 18.49 5.72
N SER A 590 19.99 18.31 5.46
CA SER A 590 20.75 19.02 4.42
C SER A 590 21.92 18.17 3.90
N ALA A 591 22.35 18.44 2.67
CA ALA A 591 23.63 17.96 2.14
C ALA A 591 24.84 18.84 2.57
N SER A 592 24.61 19.88 3.39
CA SER A 592 25.60 20.88 3.77
C SER A 592 25.47 21.27 5.24
N LYS A 593 26.60 21.37 5.96
CA LYS A 593 26.64 21.78 7.38
C LYS A 593 26.00 23.15 7.61
N ILE A 594 26.13 24.06 6.64
CA ILE A 594 25.59 25.43 6.69
C ILE A 594 24.20 25.56 6.06
N GLY A 595 23.61 24.46 5.58
CA GLY A 595 22.31 24.45 4.93
C GLY A 595 22.36 24.77 3.42
N PRO A 596 21.21 25.05 2.80
CA PRO A 596 19.87 25.15 3.42
C PRO A 596 19.39 23.82 4.02
N TYR A 597 18.60 23.89 5.09
CA TYR A 597 17.99 22.73 5.74
C TYR A 597 16.49 22.68 5.39
N SER A 598 16.03 21.58 4.81
CA SER A 598 14.60 21.30 4.62
C SER A 598 14.04 20.51 5.80
N ILE A 599 12.74 20.57 6.04
CA ILE A 599 12.07 19.60 6.93
C ILE A 599 12.14 18.23 6.26
N LEU A 600 12.53 17.22 7.05
CA LEU A 600 12.56 15.82 6.66
C LEU A 600 11.29 15.10 7.14
N ALA A 601 10.99 15.23 8.42
CA ALA A 601 9.89 14.55 9.08
C ALA A 601 9.40 15.34 10.30
N THR A 602 8.18 15.03 10.74
CA THR A 602 7.67 15.40 12.06
C THR A 602 7.19 14.13 12.76
N VAL A 603 7.69 13.88 13.96
CA VAL A 603 7.45 12.64 14.73
C VAL A 603 7.11 12.94 16.19
N VAL A 604 6.31 12.09 16.84
CA VAL A 604 6.03 12.18 18.28
C VAL A 604 7.07 11.41 19.12
N ASN A 605 7.65 10.36 18.53
CA ASN A 605 8.69 9.51 19.12
C ASN A 605 10.02 10.25 19.25
N THR A 606 10.95 9.74 20.07
CA THR A 606 12.30 10.32 20.24
C THR A 606 13.37 9.70 19.34
N HIS A 607 12.95 9.15 18.21
CA HIS A 607 13.82 8.56 17.18
C HIS A 607 13.16 8.60 15.79
N PHE A 608 13.96 8.43 14.73
CA PHE A 608 13.50 8.36 13.33
C PHE A 608 14.50 7.59 12.45
N TYR A 609 14.01 6.99 11.36
CA TYR A 609 14.84 6.34 10.33
C TYR A 609 14.71 7.13 9.02
N ASP A 610 15.84 7.52 8.45
CA ASP A 610 15.96 8.22 7.17
C ASP A 610 16.57 7.26 6.14
N ASP A 611 15.74 6.79 5.21
CA ASP A 611 16.05 5.73 4.25
C ASP A 611 16.28 6.26 2.82
N ASN A 612 16.47 5.34 1.87
CA ASN A 612 16.64 5.64 0.43
C ASN A 612 17.79 6.64 0.12
N LEU A 613 18.80 6.69 0.97
CA LEU A 613 19.93 7.62 0.87
C LEU A 613 20.97 7.14 -0.16
N LEU A 614 21.70 8.08 -0.75
CA LEU A 614 22.89 7.76 -1.52
C LEU A 614 23.98 7.25 -0.57
N SER A 615 24.70 6.18 -0.94
CA SER A 615 25.84 5.66 -0.18
C SER A 615 27.03 6.62 -0.17
N LYS A 616 27.89 6.49 0.85
CA LYS A 616 29.12 7.30 1.02
C LYS A 616 28.93 8.81 0.94
N THR A 617 27.72 9.28 1.26
CA THR A 617 27.28 10.66 1.11
C THR A 617 27.08 11.28 2.48
N ALA A 618 27.56 12.52 2.66
CA ALA A 618 27.46 13.24 3.91
C ALA A 618 26.08 13.92 4.04
N TYR A 619 25.33 13.56 5.09
CA TYR A 619 24.06 14.18 5.44
C TYR A 619 24.18 14.87 6.79
N TYR A 620 23.54 16.03 6.91
CA TYR A 620 23.54 16.88 8.09
C TYR A 620 22.11 17.03 8.60
N TYR A 621 21.92 16.85 9.89
CA TYR A 621 20.61 16.87 10.53
C TYR A 621 20.54 17.91 11.64
N LYS A 622 19.34 18.44 11.84
CA LYS A 622 18.96 19.22 13.03
C LYS A 622 17.60 18.76 13.52
N ILE A 623 17.30 19.04 14.78
CA ILE A 623 16.00 18.73 15.36
C ILE A 623 15.47 19.87 16.24
N GLN A 624 14.15 20.04 16.28
CA GLN A 624 13.45 21.03 17.07
C GLN A 624 12.31 20.38 17.85
N ALA A 625 12.28 20.57 19.17
CA ALA A 625 11.12 20.20 19.99
C ALA A 625 9.98 21.20 19.77
N CYS A 626 8.76 20.70 19.65
CA CYS A 626 7.57 21.48 19.32
C CYS A 626 6.35 21.02 20.12
N ASN A 627 5.37 21.90 20.29
CA ASN A 627 4.04 21.56 20.75
C ASN A 627 2.99 22.41 20.02
N ASP A 628 1.76 22.37 20.52
CA ASP A 628 0.58 22.95 19.87
C ASP A 628 0.53 24.49 19.96
N THR A 629 1.44 25.09 20.73
CA THR A 629 1.53 26.55 20.97
C THR A 629 2.92 27.15 20.76
N SER A 630 3.98 26.35 20.76
CA SER A 630 5.36 26.83 20.69
C SER A 630 6.31 25.87 19.97
N LYS A 631 7.46 26.41 19.54
CA LYS A 631 8.60 25.64 19.02
C LYS A 631 9.87 26.09 19.75
N GLY A 632 10.66 25.14 20.23
CA GLY A 632 11.94 25.39 20.87
C GLY A 632 13.01 25.84 19.89
N LEU A 633 14.26 25.93 20.34
CA LEU A 633 15.39 26.15 19.43
C LEU A 633 15.74 24.86 18.68
N GLN A 634 16.28 25.00 17.46
CA GLN A 634 16.90 23.88 16.76
C GLN A 634 18.18 23.45 17.46
N SER A 635 18.52 22.16 17.35
CA SER A 635 19.82 21.62 17.73
C SER A 635 20.95 22.22 16.89
N GLU A 636 22.18 22.01 17.39
CA GLU A 636 23.35 22.05 16.51
C GLU A 636 23.28 20.97 15.43
N ALA A 637 24.06 21.18 14.37
CA ALA A 637 24.09 20.29 13.21
C ALA A 637 24.92 19.03 13.50
N VAL A 638 24.22 17.90 13.65
CA VAL A 638 24.83 16.55 13.68
C VAL A 638 25.04 16.11 12.23
N TYR A 639 26.07 15.29 11.97
CA TYR A 639 26.33 14.79 10.62
C TYR A 639 26.73 13.33 10.64
N VAL A 640 26.49 12.68 9.50
CA VAL A 640 26.78 11.27 9.26
C VAL A 640 27.20 11.08 7.81
N ILE A 641 27.97 10.03 7.54
CA ILE A 641 28.25 9.56 6.18
C ILE A 641 27.63 8.17 6.07
N THR A 642 26.75 7.97 5.10
CA THR A 642 26.16 6.67 4.78
C THR A 642 27.24 5.67 4.36
N LYS A 643 27.02 4.37 4.62
CA LYS A 643 27.99 3.31 4.27
C LYS A 643 28.07 3.07 2.75
#